data_AF-A0A7C3SXN4-F1
#
_entry.id   AF-A0A7C3SXN4-F1
#
_cell.length_a   1.000
_cell.length_b   1.000
_cell.length_c   1.000
_cell.angle_alpha   90.00
_cell.angle_beta   90.00
_cell.angle_gamma   90.00
#
_symmetry.space_group_name_H-M   'P 1'
#
loop_
_entity.id
_entity.type
_entity.pdbx_description
1 polymer ?
#
loop_
_entity_poly.entity_id
_entity_poly.type
_entity_poly.pdbx_seq_one_letter_code
_entity_poly.pdbx_strand_id
1 'polypeptide(L)'
;MIVNVVIDGKTLEGRAGETILECALRHGISIPHLCTHPALPPFGACRICIVEVEGMRGYPTSCSTPISEGMVIRTQTEALRLLRRNILGLMMLEHPSACLVCERRELCDKYRPKSEKVGATTGCHTCNNKEICEVRELSADLGLAEIMVAPKYHYKPVERSEPFIDRDLNLCILCGRCVRVCKLHQGKSVIDFVHRSSQTHIGQAFGRNLHEAGCTFCGSCVDVCPTGTLSDRYAKWFGRPDMKTETTCIYCDEACALAVYAVNNKSVMAKGVYDHLPVCVLGHFAIPEFLNSPNRLRTPQIRINKVLRPVTSEETIQRCAELLKNYTGKSFAFVCDTSSTLEDRHIFKKFTQEVMQSPYYFEIVPDKKGFSKLTNIPDEVKAVITTGLFIPQEFRNKFDVVISLDIFPSEWTKSADVVYPTAVFAEVSGTILDRDNQLRPLVKACNPPGDAMPEWNIIQQIAKALSSETWKVYTSVEEISRELGLDTAQLNINRQTAPPASQNLKERREWFKGHKIEDYVTGLVSIRNFEDGKDHKEDTSVGTEDKLNKELQPFMVLSRRELVPNTYEFIIYAPAIAKKALPGQFVIVMVDENSERIPYTLSDWNEEKGTITLVIQEKGLSSRKMISVSEGECLAHVVGPLGTAFEVQHYGTVAILGGCYGIGAVLRLSRSLREQGNKVIVISEARSHYLAYYEKELSAVSDQFIQTTVDASLGEKGHAIDALKRLIQAGEKIDLIVAVGCPFMMMITAEETRNTGIKAVCALNPIMLDGTGMCGACRISIGGETKFACVDGPFFDAHQVDWDEVRDRREAYSAEEIQAISFTMPSTTVQGEHHHHHCSCMERG
;
A
#
# COMPACT_ATOMS: atom_id res chain seq x y z
N MET A 1 -21.51 42.04 1.90
CA MET A 1 -21.12 42.99 2.95
C MET A 1 -19.72 42.58 3.41
N ILE A 2 -18.78 43.51 3.37
CA ILE A 2 -17.39 43.29 3.81
C ILE A 2 -17.34 43.67 5.30
N VAL A 3 -16.62 42.90 6.10
CA VAL A 3 -16.37 43.22 7.51
C VAL A 3 -14.89 43.24 7.79
N ASN A 4 -14.41 44.16 8.64
CA ASN A 4 -13.02 44.20 9.05
C ASN A 4 -12.81 43.44 10.36
N VAL A 5 -11.81 42.57 10.38
CA VAL A 5 -11.39 41.84 11.57
C VAL A 5 -9.88 41.97 11.77
N VAL A 6 -9.42 41.85 13.01
CA VAL A 6 -7.99 41.84 13.34
C VAL A 6 -7.60 40.43 13.77
N ILE A 7 -6.74 39.76 13.00
CA ILE A 7 -6.21 38.43 13.34
C ILE A 7 -4.70 38.55 13.57
N ASP A 8 -4.24 38.22 14.77
CA ASP A 8 -2.83 38.30 15.18
C ASP A 8 -2.19 39.68 14.87
N GLY A 9 -2.97 40.75 15.10
CA GLY A 9 -2.56 42.14 14.86
C GLY A 9 -2.67 42.62 13.41
N LYS A 10 -3.09 41.76 12.47
CA LYS A 10 -3.32 42.12 11.06
C LYS A 10 -4.80 42.41 10.80
N THR A 11 -5.10 43.59 10.27
CA THR A 11 -6.44 43.92 9.78
C THR A 11 -6.71 43.22 8.45
N LEU A 12 -7.79 42.44 8.38
CA LEU A 12 -8.18 41.64 7.23
C LEU A 12 -9.62 41.94 6.83
N GLU A 13 -9.88 41.82 5.53
CA GLU A 13 -11.21 41.97 4.95
C GLU A 13 -11.94 40.63 4.89
N GLY A 14 -13.00 40.52 5.67
CA GLY A 14 -13.90 39.37 5.76
C GLY A 14 -15.14 39.49 4.88
N ARG A 15 -15.67 38.34 4.44
CA ARG A 15 -16.98 38.25 3.78
C ARG A 15 -18.06 37.98 4.84
N ALA A 16 -19.22 38.62 4.72
CA ALA A 16 -20.34 38.34 5.63
C ALA A 16 -20.72 36.85 5.63
N GLY A 17 -20.82 36.25 6.82
CA GLY A 17 -21.11 34.82 7.01
C GLY A 17 -19.89 33.90 6.92
N GLU A 18 -18.72 34.41 6.52
CA GLU A 18 -17.45 33.68 6.54
C GLU A 18 -17.04 33.35 7.98
N THR A 19 -16.49 32.17 8.21
CA THR A 19 -15.97 31.78 9.51
C THR A 19 -14.59 32.37 9.76
N ILE A 20 -14.16 32.45 11.03
CA ILE A 20 -12.81 32.88 11.39
C ILE A 20 -11.76 32.05 10.63
N LEU A 21 -11.97 30.73 10.53
CA LEU A 21 -11.04 29.82 9.85
C LEU A 21 -10.94 30.10 8.35
N GLU A 22 -12.08 30.27 7.66
CA GLU A 22 -12.09 30.57 6.22
C GLU A 22 -11.41 31.91 5.92
N CYS A 23 -11.71 32.93 6.73
CA CYS A 23 -11.10 34.25 6.61
C CYS A 23 -9.57 34.18 6.83
N ALA A 24 -9.13 33.45 7.86
CA ALA A 24 -7.71 33.26 8.15
C ALA A 24 -6.98 32.54 7.01
N LEU A 25 -7.50 31.40 6.54
CA LEU A 25 -6.87 30.60 5.48
C LEU A 25 -6.79 31.38 4.16
N ARG A 26 -7.82 32.15 3.81
CA ARG A 26 -7.83 32.99 2.60
C ARG A 26 -6.74 34.07 2.59
N HIS A 27 -6.29 34.51 3.77
CA HIS A 27 -5.20 35.48 3.93
C HIS A 27 -3.87 34.82 4.34
N GLY A 28 -3.75 33.50 4.20
CA GLY A 28 -2.52 32.77 4.50
C GLY A 28 -2.18 32.65 5.99
N ILE A 29 -3.15 32.87 6.89
CA ILE A 29 -2.98 32.63 8.33
C ILE A 29 -3.40 31.19 8.63
N SER A 30 -2.44 30.39 9.08
CA SER A 30 -2.70 29.00 9.46
C SER A 30 -3.29 28.91 10.86
N ILE A 31 -4.44 28.25 10.98
CA ILE A 31 -5.02 27.84 12.26
C ILE A 31 -5.09 26.31 12.23
N PRO A 32 -4.49 25.59 13.19
CA PRO A 32 -4.51 24.13 13.23
C PRO A 32 -5.94 23.56 13.21
N HIS A 33 -6.19 22.51 12.42
CA HIS A 33 -7.49 21.83 12.34
C HIS A 33 -7.36 20.40 11.79
N LEU A 34 -8.20 19.48 12.27
CA LEU A 34 -8.23 18.08 11.80
C LEU A 34 -9.59 17.62 11.28
N CYS A 35 -10.70 18.18 11.76
CA CYS A 35 -12.02 17.82 11.25
C CYS A 35 -12.48 18.70 10.09
N THR A 36 -11.98 19.93 9.96
CA THR A 36 -12.37 20.80 8.84
C THR A 36 -11.67 20.36 7.56
N HIS A 37 -12.33 20.51 6.42
CA HIS A 37 -11.78 20.23 5.09
C HIS A 37 -12.39 21.25 4.11
N PRO A 38 -11.63 21.81 3.14
CA PRO A 38 -12.13 22.89 2.27
C PRO A 38 -13.42 22.56 1.50
N ALA A 39 -13.59 21.30 1.10
CA ALA A 39 -14.78 20.84 0.38
C ALA A 39 -15.96 20.42 1.29
N LEU A 40 -15.85 20.52 2.62
CA LEU A 40 -16.86 20.03 3.56
C LEU A 40 -17.38 21.14 4.48
N PRO A 41 -18.67 21.11 4.86
CA PRO A 41 -19.22 22.09 5.79
C PRO A 41 -18.54 21.98 7.17
N PRO A 42 -18.44 23.08 7.94
CA PRO A 42 -17.90 23.07 9.30
C PRO A 42 -18.50 21.99 10.21
N PHE A 43 -17.68 21.44 11.11
CA PHE A 43 -18.11 20.37 12.03
C PHE A 43 -17.76 20.63 13.50
N GLY A 44 -16.56 21.18 13.79
CA GLY A 44 -16.17 21.56 15.14
C GLY A 44 -15.85 20.41 16.12
N ALA A 45 -15.84 19.15 15.67
CA ALA A 45 -15.63 18.01 16.56
C ALA A 45 -14.21 17.90 17.17
N CYS A 46 -13.16 18.19 16.40
CA CYS A 46 -11.78 17.99 16.87
C CYS A 46 -11.30 19.03 17.90
N ARG A 47 -11.94 20.20 17.97
CA ARG A 47 -11.55 21.33 18.84
C ARG A 47 -10.10 21.83 18.75
N ILE A 48 -9.32 21.41 17.74
CA ILE A 48 -7.95 21.91 17.51
C ILE A 48 -7.95 23.38 17.06
N CYS A 49 -8.98 23.78 16.30
CA CYS A 49 -9.11 25.13 15.74
C CYS A 49 -9.57 26.20 16.73
N ILE A 50 -9.48 25.95 18.03
CA ILE A 50 -9.81 26.94 19.05
C ILE A 50 -8.94 28.20 18.91
N VAL A 51 -9.55 29.37 19.10
CA VAL A 51 -8.90 30.68 19.06
C VAL A 51 -9.36 31.51 20.25
N GLU A 52 -8.63 32.56 20.57
CA GLU A 52 -9.03 33.54 21.56
C GLU A 52 -9.64 34.74 20.83
N VAL A 53 -10.81 35.20 21.28
CA VAL A 53 -11.47 36.37 20.71
C VAL A 53 -11.78 37.36 21.81
N GLU A 54 -11.36 38.61 21.62
CA GLU A 54 -11.54 39.66 22.62
C GLU A 54 -13.03 39.91 22.89
N GLY A 55 -13.40 40.00 24.18
CA GLY A 55 -14.79 40.15 24.61
C GLY A 55 -15.62 38.86 24.61
N MET A 56 -15.09 37.72 24.12
CA MET A 56 -15.74 36.42 24.24
C MET A 56 -15.16 35.59 25.39
N ARG A 57 -16.05 34.90 26.13
CA ARG A 57 -15.63 33.97 27.19
C ARG A 57 -15.17 32.64 26.58
N GLY A 58 -14.01 32.16 27.01
CA GLY A 58 -13.45 30.88 26.59
C GLY A 58 -12.78 30.93 25.22
N TYR A 59 -12.54 29.76 24.63
CA TYR A 59 -11.86 29.62 23.34
C TYR A 59 -12.82 29.05 22.29
N PRO A 60 -13.55 29.89 21.54
CA PRO A 60 -14.45 29.42 20.49
C PRO A 60 -13.69 28.73 19.35
N THR A 61 -14.39 27.87 18.62
CA THR A 61 -13.84 27.16 17.44
C THR A 61 -13.86 28.07 16.21
N SER A 62 -12.71 28.33 15.61
CA SER A 62 -12.62 29.20 14.43
C SER A 62 -13.39 28.68 13.23
N CYS A 63 -13.57 27.36 13.11
CA CYS A 63 -14.29 26.75 11.98
C CYS A 63 -15.79 27.00 11.98
N SER A 64 -16.40 27.34 13.11
CA SER A 64 -17.86 27.50 13.21
C SER A 64 -18.29 28.89 13.63
N THR A 65 -17.36 29.73 14.10
CA THR A 65 -17.65 31.09 14.54
C THR A 65 -17.57 32.04 13.34
N PRO A 66 -18.69 32.68 12.95
CA PRO A 66 -18.68 33.70 11.90
C PRO A 66 -17.89 34.93 12.35
N ILE A 67 -17.24 35.60 11.40
CA ILE A 67 -16.59 36.89 11.65
C ILE A 67 -17.63 38.03 11.74
N SER A 68 -17.35 39.00 12.58
CA SER A 68 -18.14 40.23 12.74
C SER A 68 -17.23 41.45 12.73
N GLU A 69 -17.77 42.61 12.35
CA GLU A 69 -17.02 43.88 12.33
C GLU A 69 -16.32 44.14 13.67
N GLY A 70 -15.04 44.52 13.61
CA GLY A 70 -14.24 44.87 14.78
C GLY A 70 -13.78 43.69 15.64
N MET A 71 -14.01 42.45 15.21
CA MET A 71 -13.56 41.27 15.96
C MET A 71 -12.03 41.20 16.02
N VAL A 72 -11.47 41.05 17.23
CA VAL A 72 -10.02 40.90 17.47
C VAL A 72 -9.72 39.47 17.92
N ILE A 73 -8.94 38.75 17.13
CA ILE A 73 -8.69 37.31 17.25
C ILE A 73 -7.19 37.07 17.44
N ARG A 74 -6.84 36.25 18.43
CA ARG A 74 -5.48 35.73 18.65
C ARG A 74 -5.48 34.23 18.39
N THR A 75 -4.61 33.77 17.50
CA THR A 75 -4.56 32.35 17.09
C THR A 75 -3.39 31.59 17.73
N GLN A 76 -2.40 32.32 18.28
CA GLN A 76 -1.17 31.77 18.85
C GLN A 76 -0.84 32.36 20.23
N THR A 77 -1.57 31.95 21.26
CA THR A 77 -1.20 32.24 22.66
C THR A 77 -0.64 30.98 23.34
N GLU A 78 0.14 31.15 24.40
CA GLU A 78 0.68 30.02 25.17
C GLU A 78 -0.44 29.12 25.71
N ALA A 79 -1.50 29.73 26.23
CA ALA A 79 -2.70 29.02 26.68
C ALA A 79 -3.36 28.19 25.56
N LEU A 80 -3.47 28.75 24.35
CA LEU A 80 -3.99 28.02 23.19
C LEU A 80 -3.08 26.85 22.79
N ARG A 81 -1.75 27.02 22.82
CA ARG A 81 -0.80 25.94 22.50
C ARG A 81 -0.92 24.79 23.51
N LEU A 82 -0.99 25.10 24.81
CA LEU A 82 -1.17 24.10 25.86
C LEU A 82 -2.50 23.35 25.72
N LEU A 83 -3.61 24.08 25.50
CA LEU A 83 -4.92 23.46 25.29
C LEU A 83 -4.96 22.56 24.06
N ARG A 84 -4.40 22.99 22.93
CA ARG A 84 -4.30 22.18 21.72
C ARG A 84 -3.48 20.91 21.96
N ARG A 85 -2.35 21.02 22.68
CA ARG A 85 -1.52 19.86 23.05
C ARG A 85 -2.30 18.87 23.91
N ASN A 86 -3.04 19.35 24.91
CA ASN A 86 -3.85 18.49 25.78
C ASN A 86 -5.00 17.83 25.02
N ILE A 87 -5.69 18.56 24.15
CA ILE A 87 -6.76 18.04 23.29
C ILE A 87 -6.21 16.96 22.35
N LEU A 88 -5.03 17.19 21.75
CA LEU A 88 -4.36 16.20 20.91
C LEU A 88 -3.96 14.95 21.73
N GLY A 89 -3.40 15.13 22.92
CA GLY A 89 -3.05 14.03 23.83
C GLY A 89 -4.26 13.15 24.17
N LEU A 90 -5.42 13.76 24.45
CA LEU A 90 -6.68 13.04 24.68
C LEU A 90 -7.16 12.29 23.43
N MET A 91 -7.02 12.88 22.23
CA MET A 91 -7.33 12.17 20.98
C MET A 91 -6.40 10.98 20.73
N MET A 92 -5.14 11.07 21.15
CA MET A 92 -4.14 10.02 20.96
C MET A 92 -4.25 8.85 21.95
N LEU A 93 -5.12 8.96 22.97
CA LEU A 93 -5.37 7.91 23.96
C LEU A 93 -5.80 6.59 23.32
N GLU A 94 -6.66 6.67 22.31
CA GLU A 94 -7.24 5.50 21.63
C GLU A 94 -6.62 5.25 20.25
N HIS A 95 -5.63 6.06 19.86
CA HIS A 95 -4.87 5.92 18.62
C HIS A 95 -3.51 5.25 18.92
N PRO A 96 -3.02 4.32 18.07
CA PRO A 96 -1.65 3.77 18.11
C PRO A 96 -0.56 4.84 17.97
N SER A 97 -0.28 5.56 19.05
CA SER A 97 0.41 6.86 19.05
C SER A 97 1.77 6.85 19.74
N ALA A 98 2.26 5.69 20.20
CA ALA A 98 3.54 5.58 20.91
C ALA A 98 4.72 6.22 20.15
N CYS A 99 4.69 6.19 18.81
CA CYS A 99 5.72 6.82 17.99
C CYS A 99 5.68 8.37 18.01
N LEU A 100 4.57 8.99 18.43
CA LEU A 100 4.42 10.45 18.52
C LEU A 100 5.14 11.03 19.75
N VAL A 101 5.28 10.25 20.81
CA VAL A 101 5.93 10.63 22.08
C VAL A 101 7.33 10.03 22.27
N CYS A 102 7.86 9.37 21.22
CA CYS A 102 9.17 8.73 21.26
C CYS A 102 10.29 9.76 21.04
N GLU A 103 11.22 9.86 21.98
CA GLU A 103 12.39 10.75 21.91
C GLU A 103 13.35 10.40 20.76
N ARG A 104 13.33 9.13 20.32
CA ARG A 104 14.20 8.61 19.25
C ARG A 104 13.55 8.61 17.87
N ARG A 105 12.42 9.33 17.72
CA ARG A 105 11.65 9.37 16.46
C ARG A 105 12.48 9.82 15.27
N GLU A 106 13.27 10.88 15.42
CA GLU A 106 14.11 11.42 14.33
C GLU A 106 15.15 10.39 13.85
N LEU A 107 15.82 9.72 14.80
CA LEU A 107 16.75 8.64 14.49
C LEU A 107 16.04 7.45 13.83
N CYS A 108 14.86 7.08 14.35
CA CYS A 108 14.03 6.03 13.73
C CYS A 108 13.62 6.39 12.30
N ASP A 109 13.28 7.65 12.02
CA ASP A 109 12.92 8.10 10.68
C ASP A 109 14.10 8.07 9.71
N LYS A 110 15.34 8.32 10.19
CA LYS A 110 16.56 8.17 9.39
C LYS A 110 16.79 6.73 8.93
N TYR A 111 16.62 5.76 9.82
CA TYR A 111 16.93 4.35 9.52
C TYR A 111 15.72 3.54 9.02
N ARG A 112 14.50 4.03 9.25
CA ARG A 112 13.23 3.39 8.85
C ARG A 112 12.30 4.46 8.24
N PRO A 113 12.68 5.08 7.13
CA PRO A 113 11.92 6.19 6.54
C PRO A 113 10.54 5.75 6.06
N LYS A 114 10.47 4.58 5.43
CA LYS A 114 9.24 4.03 4.84
C LYS A 114 8.45 3.18 5.82
N SER A 115 7.15 3.08 5.57
CA SER A 115 6.25 2.24 6.34
C SER A 115 6.41 0.75 5.99
N GLU A 116 6.36 -0.11 7.00
CA GLU A 116 6.42 -1.55 6.82
C GLU A 116 5.05 -2.12 6.40
N LYS A 117 5.08 -3.14 5.53
CA LYS A 117 3.90 -3.76 4.91
C LYS A 117 3.24 -4.77 5.84
N VAL A 118 2.67 -4.29 6.94
CA VAL A 118 2.10 -5.15 7.99
C VAL A 118 0.58 -5.33 7.90
N GLY A 119 0.04 -6.19 8.75
CA GLY A 119 -1.38 -6.40 8.99
C GLY A 119 -2.14 -5.15 9.46
N ALA A 120 -2.09 -4.96 10.76
CA ALA A 120 -2.62 -3.85 11.49
C ALA A 120 -1.55 -2.77 11.75
N THR A 121 -1.97 -1.52 11.75
CA THR A 121 -1.08 -0.44 12.13
C THR A 121 -0.93 -0.40 13.65
N THR A 122 0.31 -0.56 14.13
CA THR A 122 0.66 -0.58 15.56
C THR A 122 1.58 0.58 15.96
N GLY A 123 1.62 1.62 15.11
CA GLY A 123 2.48 2.79 15.27
C GLY A 123 2.90 3.38 13.92
N CYS A 124 3.55 4.55 13.94
CA CYS A 124 3.83 5.32 12.73
C CYS A 124 4.68 4.59 11.68
N HIS A 125 5.68 3.79 12.07
CA HIS A 125 6.50 3.07 11.08
C HIS A 125 5.81 1.85 10.46
N THR A 126 4.66 1.45 11.00
CA THR A 126 3.75 0.46 10.40
C THR A 126 2.53 1.13 9.74
N CYS A 127 2.41 2.46 9.86
CA CYS A 127 1.26 3.22 9.38
C CYS A 127 1.50 3.64 7.94
N ASN A 128 0.64 3.24 7.03
CA ASN A 128 0.71 3.65 5.63
C ASN A 128 0.61 5.17 5.42
N ASN A 129 -0.01 5.90 6.35
CA ASN A 129 -0.19 7.35 6.24
C ASN A 129 1.00 8.16 6.76
N LYS A 130 2.10 7.51 7.20
CA LYS A 130 3.23 8.14 7.93
C LYS A 130 3.72 9.46 7.31
N GLU A 131 3.90 9.50 6.01
CA GLU A 131 4.53 10.63 5.29
C GLU A 131 3.57 11.79 4.99
N ILE A 132 2.26 11.55 5.07
CA ILE A 132 1.20 12.53 4.72
C ILE A 132 0.20 12.74 5.86
N CYS A 133 0.51 12.31 7.09
CA CYS A 133 -0.42 12.33 8.21
C CYS A 133 -0.48 13.71 8.89
N GLU A 134 -1.65 14.36 8.80
CA GLU A 134 -1.94 15.65 9.45
C GLU A 134 -1.78 15.59 10.98
N VAL A 135 -2.12 14.45 11.62
CA VAL A 135 -1.96 14.26 13.07
C VAL A 135 -0.49 14.27 13.47
N ARG A 136 0.38 13.68 12.65
CA ARG A 136 1.81 13.56 12.92
C ARG A 136 2.53 14.90 12.74
N GLU A 137 2.11 15.70 11.76
CA GLU A 137 2.55 17.10 11.56
C GLU A 137 2.12 17.95 12.76
N LEU A 138 0.82 17.92 13.11
CA LEU A 138 0.29 18.66 14.24
C LEU A 138 0.97 18.29 15.57
N SER A 139 1.26 17.00 15.78
CA SER A 139 1.99 16.52 16.95
C SER A 139 3.39 17.11 17.05
N ALA A 140 4.08 17.29 15.92
CA ALA A 140 5.40 17.92 15.89
C ALA A 140 5.27 19.44 16.18
N ASP A 141 4.33 20.12 15.53
CA ASP A 141 4.10 21.57 15.70
C ASP A 141 3.73 21.97 17.13
N LEU A 142 3.00 21.09 17.83
CA LEU A 142 2.60 21.29 19.21
C LEU A 142 3.63 20.77 20.23
N GLY A 143 4.66 20.03 19.80
CA GLY A 143 5.64 19.40 20.68
C GLY A 143 5.00 18.44 21.68
N LEU A 144 4.18 17.50 21.19
CA LEU A 144 3.56 16.47 22.03
C LEU A 144 4.64 15.47 22.49
N ALA A 145 5.01 15.51 23.77
CA ALA A 145 6.07 14.65 24.33
C ALA A 145 5.55 13.56 25.29
N GLU A 146 4.29 13.67 25.73
CA GLU A 146 3.69 12.75 26.69
C GLU A 146 2.17 12.66 26.50
N ILE A 147 1.60 11.53 26.92
CA ILE A 147 0.16 11.31 27.03
C ILE A 147 -0.13 11.18 28.52
N MET A 148 -0.99 12.05 29.05
CA MET A 148 -1.25 12.16 30.49
C MET A 148 -1.93 10.92 31.10
N VAL A 149 -2.51 10.06 30.27
CA VAL A 149 -3.27 8.87 30.68
C VAL A 149 -2.79 7.69 29.85
N ALA A 150 -2.77 6.50 30.44
CA ALA A 150 -2.38 5.28 29.76
C ALA A 150 -3.26 5.06 28.50
N PRO A 151 -2.65 4.83 27.31
CA PRO A 151 -3.39 4.59 26.09
C PRO A 151 -4.23 3.31 26.18
N LYS A 152 -5.34 3.28 25.44
CA LYS A 152 -6.23 2.14 25.32
C LYS A 152 -6.27 1.69 23.87
N TYR A 153 -5.85 0.46 23.60
CA TYR A 153 -6.00 -0.14 22.28
C TYR A 153 -7.34 -0.86 22.19
N HIS A 154 -8.08 -0.66 21.09
CA HIS A 154 -9.44 -1.20 20.94
C HIS A 154 -9.49 -2.64 20.42
N TYR A 155 -8.37 -3.19 19.93
CA TYR A 155 -8.30 -4.52 19.33
C TYR A 155 -9.35 -4.73 18.23
N LYS A 156 -9.68 -3.68 17.48
CA LYS A 156 -10.60 -3.80 16.34
C LYS A 156 -9.88 -4.54 15.22
N PRO A 157 -10.49 -5.56 14.60
CA PRO A 157 -9.90 -6.20 13.44
C PRO A 157 -9.78 -5.19 12.29
N VAL A 158 -8.74 -5.36 11.47
CA VAL A 158 -8.61 -4.58 10.24
C VAL A 158 -9.58 -5.16 9.21
N GLU A 159 -10.53 -4.35 8.75
CA GLU A 159 -11.49 -4.80 7.75
C GLU A 159 -10.83 -4.76 6.37
N ARG A 160 -10.73 -5.94 5.76
CA ARG A 160 -10.08 -6.19 4.45
C ARG A 160 -10.96 -6.96 3.48
N SER A 161 -12.20 -7.25 3.86
CA SER A 161 -13.19 -7.90 3.01
C SER A 161 -13.61 -7.03 1.83
N GLU A 162 -13.41 -5.72 1.92
CA GLU A 162 -13.82 -4.77 0.89
C GLU A 162 -12.94 -4.86 -0.37
N PRO A 163 -13.44 -4.52 -1.55
CA PRO A 163 -12.67 -4.61 -2.80
C PRO A 163 -11.42 -3.72 -2.89
N PHE A 164 -11.51 -2.45 -2.46
CA PHE A 164 -10.49 -1.43 -2.72
C PHE A 164 -9.97 -0.71 -1.48
N ILE A 165 -10.69 -0.77 -0.37
CA ILE A 165 -10.44 0.05 0.83
C ILE A 165 -10.13 -0.86 2.00
N ASP A 166 -8.97 -0.68 2.62
CA ASP A 166 -8.71 -1.26 3.93
C ASP A 166 -9.15 -0.29 5.02
N ARG A 167 -9.81 -0.81 6.06
CA ARG A 167 -10.27 0.00 7.20
C ARG A 167 -9.65 -0.47 8.50
N ASP A 168 -8.79 0.37 9.08
CA ASP A 168 -8.22 0.16 10.41
C ASP A 168 -8.82 1.16 11.39
N LEU A 169 -9.92 0.75 12.05
CA LEU A 169 -10.64 1.63 12.97
C LEU A 169 -9.86 1.97 14.25
N ASN A 170 -8.75 1.29 14.53
CA ASN A 170 -7.85 1.68 15.62
C ASN A 170 -7.17 3.02 15.34
N LEU A 171 -7.10 3.47 14.08
CA LEU A 171 -6.49 4.74 13.69
C LEU A 171 -7.46 5.93 13.73
N CYS A 172 -8.75 5.68 13.95
CA CYS A 172 -9.78 6.69 13.78
C CYS A 172 -9.81 7.71 14.92
N ILE A 173 -9.72 8.99 14.57
CA ILE A 173 -9.86 10.11 15.51
C ILE A 173 -11.28 10.71 15.54
N LEU A 174 -12.26 10.01 14.97
CA LEU A 174 -13.68 10.42 14.92
C LEU A 174 -13.92 11.84 14.34
N CYS A 175 -13.11 12.26 13.36
CA CYS A 175 -13.20 13.61 12.78
C CYS A 175 -14.45 13.84 11.91
N GLY A 176 -15.15 12.77 11.51
CA GLY A 176 -16.37 12.84 10.69
C GLY A 176 -16.19 13.38 9.27
N ARG A 177 -14.96 13.51 8.75
CA ARG A 177 -14.73 13.92 7.35
C ARG A 177 -15.30 12.90 6.37
N CYS A 178 -15.04 11.61 6.62
CA CYS A 178 -15.54 10.49 5.80
C CYS A 178 -17.08 10.42 5.76
N VAL A 179 -17.75 10.63 6.89
CA VAL A 179 -19.22 10.66 6.99
C VAL A 179 -19.81 11.81 6.16
N ARG A 180 -19.25 13.02 6.33
CA ARG A 180 -19.73 14.22 5.61
C ARG A 180 -19.48 14.14 4.11
N VAL A 181 -18.31 13.68 3.67
CA VAL A 181 -18.02 13.54 2.23
C VAL A 181 -18.87 12.45 1.59
N CYS A 182 -19.12 11.35 2.29
CA CYS A 182 -20.02 10.29 1.81
C CYS A 182 -21.43 10.86 1.56
N LYS A 183 -21.98 11.59 2.54
CA LYS A 183 -23.28 12.24 2.39
C LYS A 183 -23.29 13.29 1.27
N LEU A 184 -22.22 14.07 1.13
CA LEU A 184 -22.11 15.12 0.10
C LEU A 184 -22.08 14.54 -1.32
N HIS A 185 -21.22 13.55 -1.58
CA HIS A 185 -21.00 13.04 -2.94
C HIS A 185 -22.00 11.95 -3.35
N GLN A 186 -22.41 11.08 -2.42
CA GLN A 186 -23.30 9.96 -2.74
C GLN A 186 -24.78 10.25 -2.43
N GLY A 187 -25.08 11.33 -1.70
CA GLY A 187 -26.42 11.56 -1.15
C GLY A 187 -26.87 10.49 -0.15
N LYS A 188 -25.97 9.58 0.26
CA LYS A 188 -26.19 8.43 1.13
C LYS A 188 -25.18 8.46 2.28
N SER A 189 -25.64 8.21 3.50
CA SER A 189 -24.75 8.00 4.66
C SER A 189 -24.40 6.51 4.77
N VAL A 190 -23.61 5.99 3.82
CA VAL A 190 -23.17 4.58 3.84
C VAL A 190 -22.33 4.29 5.09
N ILE A 191 -21.48 5.26 5.46
CA ILE A 191 -20.74 5.27 6.71
C ILE A 191 -21.24 6.42 7.60
N ASP A 192 -21.41 6.13 8.88
CA ASP A 192 -21.87 7.10 9.89
C ASP A 192 -21.23 6.80 11.26
N PHE A 193 -21.52 7.63 12.26
CA PHE A 193 -21.17 7.37 13.65
C PHE A 193 -22.10 6.30 14.23
N VAL A 194 -21.51 5.21 14.72
CA VAL A 194 -22.23 4.10 15.37
C VAL A 194 -21.91 4.10 16.87
N HIS A 195 -22.92 3.82 17.69
CA HIS A 195 -22.88 3.88 19.17
C HIS A 195 -22.63 5.28 19.75
N ARG A 196 -22.23 5.34 21.04
CA ARG A 196 -22.05 6.57 21.82
C ARG A 196 -20.85 6.47 22.76
N SER A 197 -20.29 7.61 23.15
CA SER A 197 -19.16 7.72 24.09
C SER A 197 -17.94 6.91 23.63
N SER A 198 -17.23 6.22 24.53
CA SER A 198 -16.01 5.44 24.24
C SER A 198 -16.23 4.22 23.35
N GLN A 199 -17.48 3.89 22.99
CA GLN A 199 -17.82 2.83 22.03
C GLN A 199 -18.07 3.39 20.62
N THR A 200 -18.04 4.71 20.45
CA THR A 200 -18.30 5.35 19.17
C THR A 200 -17.25 4.97 18.14
N HIS A 201 -17.68 4.55 16.96
CA HIS A 201 -16.79 4.31 15.83
C HIS A 201 -17.48 4.64 14.51
N ILE A 202 -16.69 4.79 13.44
CA ILE A 202 -17.24 4.95 12.09
C ILE A 202 -17.60 3.57 11.55
N GLY A 203 -18.85 3.39 11.14
CA GLY A 203 -19.35 2.09 10.68
C GLY A 203 -20.58 2.21 9.79
N GLN A 204 -21.04 1.07 9.30
CA GLN A 204 -22.26 0.91 8.52
C GLN A 204 -23.43 0.62 9.45
N ALA A 205 -24.64 0.92 8.99
CA ALA A 205 -25.85 0.45 9.66
C ALA A 205 -25.86 -1.09 9.75
N PHE A 206 -26.15 -1.62 10.94
CA PHE A 206 -26.23 -3.06 11.23
C PHE A 206 -24.94 -3.86 10.99
N GLY A 207 -23.77 -3.21 10.91
CA GLY A 207 -22.48 -3.91 10.77
C GLY A 207 -22.28 -4.62 9.42
N ARG A 208 -23.05 -4.23 8.39
CA ARG A 208 -22.89 -4.73 7.02
C ARG A 208 -21.57 -4.29 6.42
N ASN A 209 -21.08 -5.02 5.41
CA ASN A 209 -19.94 -4.55 4.61
C ASN A 209 -20.32 -3.30 3.77
N LEU A 210 -19.34 -2.55 3.26
CA LEU A 210 -19.57 -1.33 2.48
C LEU A 210 -20.42 -1.60 1.24
N HIS A 211 -20.16 -2.72 0.55
CA HIS A 211 -20.88 -3.07 -0.66
C HIS A 211 -22.38 -3.30 -0.37
N GLU A 212 -22.72 -4.09 0.65
CA GLU A 212 -24.08 -4.35 1.14
C GLU A 212 -24.78 -3.09 1.68
N ALA A 213 -24.00 -2.16 2.24
CA ALA A 213 -24.48 -0.86 2.68
C ALA A 213 -24.70 0.13 1.50
N GLY A 214 -24.40 -0.27 0.27
CA GLY A 214 -24.64 0.50 -0.95
C GLY A 214 -23.50 1.45 -1.33
N CYS A 215 -22.26 1.17 -0.90
CA CYS A 215 -21.08 1.89 -1.35
C CYS A 215 -20.80 1.65 -2.84
N THR A 216 -20.43 2.70 -3.56
CA THR A 216 -20.02 2.65 -4.97
C THR A 216 -18.51 2.82 -5.15
N PHE A 217 -17.75 2.80 -4.06
CA PHE A 217 -16.28 2.91 -4.06
C PHE A 217 -15.76 4.12 -4.85
N CYS A 218 -16.32 5.31 -4.63
CA CYS A 218 -15.84 6.55 -5.26
C CYS A 218 -14.53 7.11 -4.65
N GLY A 219 -13.98 6.46 -3.62
CA GLY A 219 -12.70 6.83 -2.99
C GLY A 219 -12.69 8.11 -2.15
N SER A 220 -13.72 8.95 -2.22
CA SER A 220 -13.70 10.28 -1.55
C SER A 220 -13.50 10.23 -0.03
N CYS A 221 -13.91 9.15 0.64
CA CYS A 221 -13.68 8.99 2.07
C CYS A 221 -12.21 8.68 2.42
N VAL A 222 -11.47 8.04 1.50
CA VAL A 222 -10.02 7.84 1.57
C VAL A 222 -9.31 9.18 1.39
N ASP A 223 -9.72 9.96 0.38
CA ASP A 223 -9.09 11.25 0.03
C ASP A 223 -9.08 12.28 1.18
N VAL A 224 -10.11 12.27 2.02
CA VAL A 224 -10.28 13.26 3.10
C VAL A 224 -9.82 12.76 4.48
N CYS A 225 -9.36 11.51 4.59
CA CYS A 225 -8.99 10.94 5.89
C CYS A 225 -7.67 11.55 6.40
N PRO A 226 -7.64 12.22 7.57
CA PRO A 226 -6.42 12.85 8.10
C PRO A 226 -5.44 11.82 8.72
N THR A 227 -5.80 10.54 8.70
CA THR A 227 -5.10 9.41 9.32
C THR A 227 -5.01 8.26 8.31
N GLY A 228 -4.51 7.09 8.70
CA GLY A 228 -4.57 5.88 7.88
C GLY A 228 -5.84 5.03 8.02
N THR A 229 -6.90 5.55 8.67
CA THR A 229 -8.10 4.75 8.99
C THR A 229 -8.77 4.17 7.76
N LEU A 230 -8.91 4.96 6.70
CA LEU A 230 -9.47 4.55 5.41
C LEU A 230 -8.37 4.69 4.39
N SER A 231 -7.95 3.58 3.79
CA SER A 231 -6.77 3.55 2.93
C SER A 231 -7.05 2.79 1.64
N ASP A 232 -6.58 3.34 0.53
CA ASP A 232 -6.53 2.63 -0.75
C ASP A 232 -5.59 1.42 -0.62
N ARG A 233 -6.10 0.21 -0.86
CA ARG A 233 -5.35 -1.04 -0.71
C ARG A 233 -4.08 -1.08 -1.56
N TYR A 234 -4.15 -0.56 -2.78
CA TYR A 234 -3.03 -0.52 -3.73
C TYR A 234 -2.08 0.64 -3.38
N ALA A 235 -2.61 1.87 -3.30
CA ALA A 235 -1.77 3.06 -3.22
C ALA A 235 -1.02 3.20 -1.87
N LYS A 236 -1.57 2.67 -0.78
CA LYS A 236 -1.10 2.95 0.59
C LYS A 236 0.35 2.57 0.87
N TRP A 237 0.94 1.66 0.10
CA TRP A 237 2.31 1.21 0.35
C TRP A 237 3.38 2.00 -0.43
N PHE A 238 2.98 2.88 -1.34
CA PHE A 238 3.91 3.65 -2.17
C PHE A 238 4.43 4.92 -1.48
N GLY A 239 3.86 5.30 -0.34
CA GLY A 239 4.26 6.50 0.40
C GLY A 239 3.75 7.80 -0.25
N ARG A 240 4.48 8.90 -0.03
CA ARG A 240 4.17 10.21 -0.59
C ARG A 240 4.51 10.26 -2.07
N PRO A 241 3.54 10.59 -2.95
CA PRO A 241 3.81 10.83 -4.36
C PRO A 241 4.85 11.93 -4.59
N ASP A 242 5.74 11.72 -5.56
CA ASP A 242 6.74 12.72 -5.98
C ASP A 242 6.22 13.65 -7.08
N MET A 243 5.16 13.23 -7.80
CA MET A 243 4.55 13.99 -8.87
C MET A 243 3.02 13.95 -8.82
N LYS A 244 2.40 15.07 -9.18
CA LYS A 244 0.96 15.23 -9.44
C LYS A 244 0.80 15.80 -10.85
N THR A 245 0.04 15.12 -11.70
CA THR A 245 -0.28 15.60 -13.05
C THR A 245 -1.79 15.65 -13.24
N GLU A 246 -2.30 16.79 -13.69
CA GLU A 246 -3.71 16.97 -14.03
C GLU A 246 -3.94 16.56 -15.47
N THR A 247 -4.93 15.70 -15.69
CA THR A 247 -5.22 15.03 -16.96
C THR A 247 -6.71 14.67 -17.03
N THR A 248 -7.14 14.01 -18.10
CA THR A 248 -8.53 13.61 -18.32
C THR A 248 -8.66 12.10 -18.29
N CYS A 249 -9.55 11.56 -17.46
CA CYS A 249 -9.90 10.13 -17.45
C CYS A 249 -10.51 9.68 -18.78
N ILE A 250 -10.02 8.58 -19.38
CA ILE A 250 -10.47 8.12 -20.71
C ILE A 250 -11.25 6.78 -20.67
N TYR A 251 -11.57 6.26 -19.49
CA TYR A 251 -12.36 5.03 -19.40
C TYR A 251 -13.77 5.19 -20.00
N CYS A 252 -14.38 6.37 -19.92
CA CYS A 252 -15.69 6.64 -20.48
C CYS A 252 -15.82 8.08 -20.99
N ASP A 253 -16.92 8.36 -21.70
CA ASP A 253 -17.15 9.63 -22.38
C ASP A 253 -17.46 10.78 -21.40
N GLU A 254 -17.61 10.51 -20.10
CA GLU A 254 -17.71 11.58 -19.08
C GLU A 254 -16.41 12.41 -18.96
N ALA A 255 -15.29 11.85 -19.40
CA ALA A 255 -14.00 12.53 -19.52
C ALA A 255 -13.63 13.33 -18.26
N CYS A 256 -13.65 12.65 -17.10
CA CYS A 256 -13.51 13.29 -15.81
C CYS A 256 -12.15 14.00 -15.67
N ALA A 257 -12.14 15.28 -15.23
CA ALA A 257 -10.91 15.95 -14.80
C ALA A 257 -10.29 15.19 -13.61
N LEU A 258 -9.07 14.69 -13.80
CA LEU A 258 -8.40 13.76 -12.92
C LEU A 258 -6.99 14.26 -12.57
N ALA A 259 -6.58 14.09 -11.31
CA ALA A 259 -5.19 14.20 -10.88
C ALA A 259 -4.60 12.79 -10.72
N VAL A 260 -3.57 12.47 -11.50
CA VAL A 260 -2.79 11.23 -11.38
C VAL A 260 -1.52 11.53 -10.58
N TYR A 261 -1.28 10.70 -9.59
CA TYR A 261 -0.11 10.79 -8.71
C TYR A 261 0.85 9.66 -9.03
N ALA A 262 2.14 9.98 -9.08
CA ALA A 262 3.19 9.03 -9.41
C ALA A 262 4.29 8.98 -8.35
N VAL A 263 5.00 7.86 -8.33
CA VAL A 263 6.26 7.65 -7.61
C VAL A 263 7.22 6.99 -8.59
N ASN A 264 8.43 7.56 -8.77
CA ASN A 264 9.42 7.07 -9.73
C ASN A 264 8.84 6.87 -11.14
N ASN A 265 8.03 7.82 -11.61
CA ASN A 265 7.32 7.79 -12.90
C ASN A 265 6.30 6.64 -13.07
N LYS A 266 5.93 5.91 -12.02
CA LYS A 266 4.82 4.94 -12.05
C LYS A 266 3.58 5.55 -11.40
N SER A 267 2.42 5.42 -12.03
CA SER A 267 1.16 5.85 -11.42
C SER A 267 0.87 5.02 -10.18
N VAL A 268 0.56 5.64 -9.04
CA VAL A 268 0.28 4.94 -7.78
C VAL A 268 -1.11 5.24 -7.23
N MET A 269 -1.71 6.37 -7.61
CA MET A 269 -3.01 6.82 -7.12
C MET A 269 -3.64 7.78 -8.14
N ALA A 270 -4.96 7.84 -8.18
CA ALA A 270 -5.69 8.84 -8.94
C ALA A 270 -6.92 9.33 -8.17
N LYS A 271 -7.25 10.63 -8.30
CA LYS A 271 -8.49 11.21 -7.75
C LYS A 271 -8.94 12.40 -8.58
N GLY A 272 -10.14 12.94 -8.30
CA GLY A 272 -10.59 14.17 -8.94
C GLY A 272 -9.61 15.33 -8.72
N VAL A 273 -9.46 16.22 -9.71
CA VAL A 273 -8.54 17.38 -9.62
C VAL A 273 -8.85 18.25 -8.38
N TYR A 274 -10.15 18.40 -8.09
CA TYR A 274 -10.66 19.10 -6.93
C TYR A 274 -11.53 18.18 -6.10
N ASP A 275 -11.47 18.32 -4.77
CA ASP A 275 -12.17 17.39 -3.87
C ASP A 275 -13.71 17.45 -3.98
N HIS A 276 -14.27 18.53 -4.55
CA HIS A 276 -15.72 18.63 -4.82
C HIS A 276 -16.15 17.94 -6.14
N LEU A 277 -15.19 17.43 -6.93
CA LEU A 277 -15.42 16.72 -8.19
C LEU A 277 -15.11 15.23 -8.01
N PRO A 278 -16.05 14.41 -7.50
CA PRO A 278 -15.81 12.98 -7.36
C PRO A 278 -15.64 12.29 -8.71
N VAL A 279 -14.88 11.19 -8.69
CA VAL A 279 -14.72 10.25 -9.80
C VAL A 279 -15.31 8.89 -9.42
N CYS A 280 -15.59 8.03 -10.40
CA CYS A 280 -16.07 6.68 -10.14
C CYS A 280 -14.94 5.73 -9.71
N VAL A 281 -15.30 4.51 -9.31
CA VAL A 281 -14.37 3.43 -8.94
C VAL A 281 -13.25 3.21 -9.96
N LEU A 282 -13.54 3.32 -11.27
CA LEU A 282 -12.52 3.18 -12.31
C LEU A 282 -11.52 4.32 -12.31
N GLY A 283 -12.01 5.55 -12.15
CA GLY A 283 -11.17 6.75 -12.14
C GLY A 283 -10.35 6.90 -10.86
N HIS A 284 -10.77 6.30 -9.74
CA HIS A 284 -10.04 6.36 -8.48
C HIS A 284 -9.05 5.19 -8.35
N PHE A 285 -9.55 3.95 -8.44
CA PHE A 285 -8.79 2.75 -8.08
C PHE A 285 -8.25 1.95 -9.27
N ALA A 286 -8.95 1.93 -10.41
CA ALA A 286 -8.55 1.04 -11.52
C ALA A 286 -7.30 1.51 -12.27
N ILE A 287 -7.01 2.83 -12.28
CA ILE A 287 -5.92 3.41 -13.08
C ILE A 287 -4.55 2.82 -12.71
N PRO A 288 -4.11 2.86 -11.44
CA PRO A 288 -2.79 2.36 -11.10
C PRO A 288 -2.65 0.85 -11.31
N GLU A 289 -3.66 0.05 -10.92
CA GLU A 289 -3.64 -1.41 -11.10
C GLU A 289 -3.60 -1.80 -12.59
N PHE A 290 -4.41 -1.16 -13.44
CA PHE A 290 -4.46 -1.44 -14.87
C PHE A 290 -3.14 -1.09 -15.56
N LEU A 291 -2.59 0.10 -15.28
CA LEU A 291 -1.33 0.54 -15.92
C LEU A 291 -0.13 -0.27 -15.44
N ASN A 292 -0.06 -0.61 -14.15
CA ASN A 292 1.07 -1.36 -13.58
C ASN A 292 0.88 -2.87 -13.58
N SER A 293 -0.18 -3.37 -14.21
CA SER A 293 -0.48 -4.80 -14.24
C SER A 293 0.75 -5.61 -14.69
N PRO A 294 1.07 -6.72 -14.00
CA PRO A 294 2.20 -7.57 -14.36
C PRO A 294 2.06 -8.16 -15.77
N ASN A 295 0.83 -8.25 -16.28
CA ASN A 295 0.51 -8.81 -17.59
C ASN A 295 0.73 -7.83 -18.76
N ARG A 296 1.12 -6.57 -18.52
CA ARG A 296 1.39 -5.59 -19.59
C ARG A 296 2.43 -6.12 -20.59
N LEU A 297 2.18 -5.92 -21.88
CA LEU A 297 3.20 -6.14 -22.92
C LEU A 297 4.31 -5.10 -22.76
N ARG A 298 5.57 -5.57 -22.74
CA ARG A 298 6.76 -4.72 -22.49
C ARG A 298 7.72 -4.66 -23.66
N THR A 299 7.79 -5.72 -24.45
CA THR A 299 8.75 -5.86 -25.55
C THR A 299 8.02 -6.18 -26.85
N PRO A 300 8.45 -5.59 -27.98
CA PRO A 300 7.96 -5.94 -29.30
C PRO A 300 8.28 -7.39 -29.63
N GLN A 301 7.42 -8.03 -30.41
CA GLN A 301 7.56 -9.45 -30.76
C GLN A 301 7.23 -9.68 -32.22
N ILE A 302 8.01 -10.54 -32.87
CA ILE A 302 7.77 -11.00 -34.24
C ILE A 302 7.55 -12.50 -34.27
N ARG A 303 6.70 -12.96 -35.17
CA ARG A 303 6.47 -14.39 -35.39
C ARG A 303 7.58 -14.98 -36.23
N ILE A 304 8.24 -15.99 -35.67
CA ILE A 304 9.18 -16.85 -36.38
C ILE A 304 8.65 -18.28 -36.27
N ASN A 305 8.21 -18.84 -37.40
CA ASN A 305 7.47 -20.10 -37.46
C ASN A 305 6.19 -20.06 -36.59
N LYS A 306 6.12 -20.87 -35.54
CA LYS A 306 4.95 -20.98 -34.66
C LYS A 306 5.08 -20.16 -33.35
N VAL A 307 6.19 -19.45 -33.15
CA VAL A 307 6.51 -18.81 -31.87
C VAL A 307 6.73 -17.31 -32.06
N LEU A 308 6.19 -16.50 -31.14
CA LEU A 308 6.51 -15.08 -31.01
C LEU A 308 7.82 -14.92 -30.26
N ARG A 309 8.77 -14.18 -30.84
CA ARG A 309 10.07 -13.91 -30.22
C ARG A 309 10.19 -12.42 -29.91
N PRO A 310 10.54 -12.05 -28.66
CA PRO A 310 10.93 -10.68 -28.33
C PRO A 310 12.10 -10.22 -29.19
N VAL A 311 12.00 -9.02 -29.73
CA VAL A 311 13.01 -8.38 -30.60
C VAL A 311 13.04 -6.87 -30.31
N THR A 312 14.02 -6.17 -30.89
CA THR A 312 14.13 -4.71 -30.72
C THR A 312 13.02 -3.96 -31.47
N SER A 313 12.76 -2.73 -31.04
CA SER A 313 11.80 -1.83 -31.70
C SER A 313 12.14 -1.60 -33.18
N GLU A 314 13.42 -1.36 -33.50
CA GLU A 314 13.90 -1.12 -34.86
C GLU A 314 13.66 -2.33 -35.78
N GLU A 315 14.06 -3.53 -35.33
CA GLU A 315 13.81 -4.77 -36.07
C GLU A 315 12.32 -5.02 -36.28
N THR A 316 11.49 -4.71 -35.29
CA THR A 316 10.04 -4.90 -35.39
C THR A 316 9.42 -3.95 -36.42
N ILE A 317 9.82 -2.68 -36.42
CA ILE A 317 9.33 -1.69 -37.39
C ILE A 317 9.72 -2.09 -38.81
N GLN A 318 10.98 -2.51 -39.00
CA GLN A 318 11.45 -2.99 -40.28
C GLN A 318 10.65 -4.22 -40.75
N ARG A 319 10.38 -5.15 -39.83
CA ARG A 319 9.57 -6.34 -40.12
C ARG A 319 8.13 -5.99 -40.51
N CYS A 320 7.52 -5.00 -39.85
CA CYS A 320 6.19 -4.50 -40.24
C CYS A 320 6.21 -3.97 -41.69
N ALA A 321 7.18 -3.14 -42.04
CA ALA A 321 7.31 -2.60 -43.39
C ALA A 321 7.50 -3.70 -44.45
N GLU A 322 8.37 -4.68 -44.17
CA GLU A 322 8.60 -5.82 -45.07
C GLU A 322 7.34 -6.64 -45.35
N LEU A 323 6.52 -6.87 -44.31
CA LEU A 323 5.28 -7.64 -44.43
C LEU A 323 4.19 -6.85 -45.16
N LEU A 324 4.11 -5.54 -44.95
CA LEU A 324 3.05 -4.69 -45.49
C LEU A 324 3.30 -4.20 -46.93
N LYS A 325 4.54 -4.18 -47.42
CA LYS A 325 4.91 -3.56 -48.72
C LYS A 325 4.08 -4.00 -49.93
N ASN A 326 3.54 -5.23 -49.90
CA ASN A 326 2.78 -5.82 -51.01
C ASN A 326 1.26 -5.72 -50.82
N TYR A 327 0.79 -5.17 -49.71
CA TYR A 327 -0.62 -5.11 -49.35
C TYR A 327 -1.09 -3.66 -49.36
N THR A 328 -1.27 -3.05 -50.52
CA THR A 328 -1.81 -1.69 -50.67
C THR A 328 -3.22 -1.70 -51.29
N GLY A 329 -3.89 -0.56 -51.31
CA GLY A 329 -5.24 -0.45 -51.85
C GLY A 329 -6.26 -1.24 -51.03
N LYS A 330 -7.16 -1.94 -51.71
CA LYS A 330 -8.22 -2.73 -51.07
C LYS A 330 -7.72 -3.95 -50.28
N SER A 331 -6.46 -4.31 -50.42
CA SER A 331 -5.88 -5.47 -49.72
C SER A 331 -5.46 -5.20 -48.28
N PHE A 332 -5.50 -3.94 -47.83
CA PHE A 332 -5.13 -3.52 -46.49
C PHE A 332 -6.28 -2.88 -45.75
N ALA A 333 -6.34 -3.06 -44.43
CA ALA A 333 -7.21 -2.29 -43.55
C ALA A 333 -6.50 -1.87 -42.26
N PHE A 334 -6.95 -0.74 -41.71
CA PHE A 334 -6.59 -0.31 -40.37
C PHE A 334 -7.84 -0.32 -39.48
N VAL A 335 -7.74 -0.89 -38.29
CA VAL A 335 -8.88 -1.02 -37.35
C VAL A 335 -8.51 -0.47 -35.97
N CYS A 336 -9.16 0.61 -35.57
CA CYS A 336 -9.05 1.19 -34.23
C CYS A 336 -10.44 1.46 -33.63
N ASP A 337 -10.47 1.83 -32.36
CA ASP A 337 -11.67 2.39 -31.72
C ASP A 337 -11.45 3.85 -31.31
N THR A 338 -12.49 4.50 -30.80
CA THR A 338 -12.44 5.92 -30.41
C THR A 338 -11.74 6.19 -29.08
N SER A 339 -11.12 5.18 -28.43
CA SER A 339 -10.37 5.38 -27.18
C SER A 339 -8.93 5.86 -27.40
N SER A 340 -8.39 5.72 -28.61
CA SER A 340 -7.14 6.36 -29.02
C SER A 340 -7.32 7.86 -29.17
N THR A 341 -6.25 8.63 -28.97
CA THR A 341 -6.30 10.10 -29.06
C THR A 341 -6.68 10.57 -30.46
N LEU A 342 -7.18 11.81 -30.57
CA LEU A 342 -7.50 12.40 -31.86
C LEU A 342 -6.26 12.52 -32.76
N GLU A 343 -5.09 12.75 -32.16
CA GLU A 343 -3.80 12.78 -32.83
C GLU A 343 -3.39 11.39 -33.35
N ASP A 344 -3.52 10.34 -32.52
CA ASP A 344 -3.29 8.96 -32.95
C ASP A 344 -4.16 8.60 -34.16
N ARG A 345 -5.47 8.85 -34.05
CA ARG A 345 -6.45 8.57 -35.10
C ARG A 345 -6.17 9.35 -36.38
N HIS A 346 -5.72 10.59 -36.28
CA HIS A 346 -5.29 11.37 -37.44
C HIS A 346 -4.12 10.69 -38.16
N ILE A 347 -3.09 10.26 -37.43
CA ILE A 347 -1.94 9.56 -38.00
C ILE A 347 -2.32 8.21 -38.61
N PHE A 348 -3.21 7.44 -37.96
CA PHE A 348 -3.69 6.17 -38.50
C PHE A 348 -4.42 6.35 -39.83
N LYS A 349 -5.33 7.34 -39.89
CA LYS A 349 -6.09 7.65 -41.09
C LYS A 349 -5.17 8.14 -42.21
N LYS A 350 -4.24 9.05 -41.89
CA LYS A 350 -3.24 9.58 -42.82
C LYS A 350 -2.37 8.46 -43.40
N PHE A 351 -1.84 7.58 -42.55
CA PHE A 351 -1.07 6.41 -42.98
C PHE A 351 -1.88 5.49 -43.91
N THR A 352 -3.13 5.19 -43.54
CA THR A 352 -4.00 4.31 -44.33
C THR A 352 -4.28 4.87 -45.72
N GLN A 353 -4.50 6.19 -45.83
CA GLN A 353 -4.87 6.86 -47.06
C GLN A 353 -3.67 7.23 -47.95
N GLU A 354 -2.59 7.76 -47.36
CA GLU A 354 -1.45 8.30 -48.12
C GLU A 354 -0.39 7.22 -48.41
N VAL A 355 -0.08 6.36 -47.44
CA VAL A 355 0.98 5.34 -47.56
C VAL A 355 0.42 4.04 -48.11
N MET A 356 -0.64 3.52 -47.48
CA MET A 356 -1.23 2.24 -47.88
C MET A 356 -2.24 2.38 -49.02
N GLN A 357 -2.66 3.60 -49.36
CA GLN A 357 -3.64 3.91 -50.41
C GLN A 357 -4.95 3.12 -50.28
N SER A 358 -5.31 2.76 -49.05
CA SER A 358 -6.47 1.92 -48.77
C SER A 358 -7.72 2.75 -48.48
N PRO A 359 -8.89 2.37 -49.00
CA PRO A 359 -10.16 2.95 -48.59
C PRO A 359 -10.65 2.44 -47.22
N TYR A 360 -9.98 1.45 -46.62
CA TYR A 360 -10.47 0.72 -45.45
C TYR A 360 -9.80 1.18 -44.15
N TYR A 361 -10.29 2.31 -43.63
CA TYR A 361 -10.03 2.78 -42.28
C TYR A 361 -11.30 2.58 -41.44
N PHE A 362 -11.25 1.68 -40.47
CA PHE A 362 -12.37 1.36 -39.59
C PHE A 362 -12.14 1.97 -38.22
N GLU A 363 -13.05 2.86 -37.83
CA GLU A 363 -13.07 3.50 -36.52
C GLU A 363 -14.34 3.06 -35.79
N ILE A 364 -14.17 2.27 -34.73
CA ILE A 364 -15.26 1.66 -33.98
C ILE A 364 -15.60 2.54 -32.78
N VAL A 365 -16.88 2.83 -32.60
CA VAL A 365 -17.37 3.48 -31.38
C VAL A 365 -17.73 2.38 -30.37
N PRO A 366 -17.13 2.37 -29.17
CA PRO A 366 -17.48 1.41 -28.14
C PRO A 366 -18.95 1.52 -27.73
N ASP A 367 -19.56 0.40 -27.33
CA ASP A 367 -20.88 0.45 -26.71
C ASP A 367 -20.86 1.10 -25.31
N LYS A 368 -22.01 1.16 -24.63
CA LYS A 368 -22.12 1.73 -23.28
C LYS A 368 -21.22 1.04 -22.25
N LYS A 369 -20.84 -0.23 -22.47
CA LYS A 369 -19.95 -1.02 -21.61
C LYS A 369 -18.50 -0.97 -22.06
N GLY A 370 -18.19 -0.24 -23.14
CA GLY A 370 -16.85 -0.09 -23.70
C GLY A 370 -16.44 -1.22 -24.63
N PHE A 371 -17.38 -2.11 -24.98
CA PHE A 371 -17.07 -3.21 -25.87
C PHE A 371 -17.06 -2.70 -27.32
N SER A 372 -15.92 -2.91 -27.99
CA SER A 372 -15.68 -2.51 -29.37
C SER A 372 -15.54 -3.77 -30.21
N LYS A 373 -16.41 -3.97 -31.21
CA LYS A 373 -16.35 -5.14 -32.10
C LYS A 373 -16.64 -4.75 -33.54
N LEU A 374 -15.74 -5.12 -34.44
CA LEU A 374 -15.95 -5.00 -35.88
C LEU A 374 -16.99 -6.02 -36.35
N THR A 375 -18.01 -5.57 -37.07
CA THR A 375 -19.11 -6.42 -37.53
C THR A 375 -18.86 -7.05 -38.89
N ASN A 376 -18.12 -6.37 -39.77
CA ASN A 376 -17.81 -6.87 -41.10
C ASN A 376 -16.47 -6.29 -41.59
N ILE A 377 -15.76 -7.08 -42.39
CA ILE A 377 -14.56 -6.64 -43.12
C ILE A 377 -14.59 -7.25 -44.53
N PRO A 378 -14.32 -6.48 -45.59
CA PRO A 378 -14.33 -6.99 -46.97
C PRO A 378 -13.35 -8.14 -47.17
N ASP A 379 -13.74 -9.16 -47.95
CA ASP A 379 -12.93 -10.37 -48.19
C ASP A 379 -11.64 -10.11 -48.97
N GLU A 380 -11.58 -8.96 -49.67
CA GLU A 380 -10.40 -8.46 -50.37
C GLU A 380 -9.26 -8.06 -49.42
N VAL A 381 -9.57 -7.74 -48.15
CA VAL A 381 -8.56 -7.38 -47.15
C VAL A 381 -7.76 -8.63 -46.76
N LYS A 382 -6.44 -8.56 -46.94
CA LYS A 382 -5.47 -9.62 -46.61
C LYS A 382 -4.43 -9.22 -45.58
N ALA A 383 -4.20 -7.93 -45.36
CA ALA A 383 -3.34 -7.44 -44.28
C ALA A 383 -4.10 -6.46 -43.38
N VAL A 384 -3.88 -6.54 -42.07
CA VAL A 384 -4.53 -5.66 -41.09
C VAL A 384 -3.59 -5.18 -40.00
N ILE A 385 -3.69 -3.90 -39.66
CA ILE A 385 -3.18 -3.34 -38.40
C ILE A 385 -4.38 -3.09 -37.47
N THR A 386 -4.28 -3.51 -36.21
CA THR A 386 -5.29 -3.21 -35.20
C THR A 386 -4.70 -2.72 -33.89
N THR A 387 -5.36 -1.75 -33.24
CA THR A 387 -4.93 -1.09 -31.99
C THR A 387 -5.67 -1.62 -30.75
N GLY A 388 -5.81 -2.95 -30.67
CA GLY A 388 -6.52 -3.65 -29.60
C GLY A 388 -7.33 -4.83 -30.12
N LEU A 389 -8.14 -5.42 -29.24
CA LEU A 389 -8.93 -6.60 -29.54
C LEU A 389 -10.32 -6.22 -30.10
N PHE A 390 -10.36 -5.74 -31.35
CA PHE A 390 -11.62 -5.30 -31.98
C PHE A 390 -12.14 -6.21 -33.08
N ILE A 391 -11.26 -7.00 -33.67
CA ILE A 391 -11.61 -7.89 -34.77
C ILE A 391 -12.02 -9.24 -34.17
N PRO A 392 -13.15 -9.84 -34.57
CA PRO A 392 -13.52 -11.19 -34.14
C PRO A 392 -12.45 -12.23 -34.51
N GLN A 393 -12.13 -13.15 -33.61
CA GLN A 393 -11.09 -14.19 -33.84
C GLN A 393 -11.39 -15.05 -35.07
N GLU A 394 -12.67 -15.27 -35.38
CA GLU A 394 -13.15 -15.97 -36.58
C GLU A 394 -12.66 -15.35 -37.91
N PHE A 395 -12.33 -14.05 -37.93
CA PHE A 395 -11.79 -13.39 -39.10
C PHE A 395 -10.28 -13.57 -39.26
N ARG A 396 -9.58 -14.15 -38.28
CA ARG A 396 -8.11 -14.31 -38.34
C ARG A 396 -7.65 -15.01 -39.61
N ASN A 397 -8.36 -16.04 -40.06
CA ASN A 397 -8.01 -16.83 -41.24
C ASN A 397 -8.21 -16.08 -42.57
N LYS A 398 -8.84 -14.90 -42.56
CA LYS A 398 -8.96 -14.05 -43.76
C LYS A 398 -7.67 -13.30 -44.10
N PHE A 399 -6.79 -13.13 -43.12
CA PHE A 399 -5.58 -12.29 -43.24
C PHE A 399 -4.31 -13.12 -43.38
N ASP A 400 -3.50 -12.76 -44.35
CA ASP A 400 -2.13 -13.26 -44.53
C ASP A 400 -1.18 -12.61 -43.52
N VAL A 401 -1.42 -11.33 -43.20
CA VAL A 401 -0.58 -10.52 -42.30
C VAL A 401 -1.44 -9.83 -41.24
N VAL A 402 -1.06 -10.01 -39.98
CA VAL A 402 -1.65 -9.33 -38.83
C VAL A 402 -0.58 -8.64 -38.00
N ILE A 403 -0.74 -7.33 -37.83
CA ILE A 403 0.07 -6.53 -36.90
C ILE A 403 -0.86 -6.03 -35.79
N SER A 404 -0.55 -6.40 -34.55
CA SER A 404 -1.34 -6.05 -33.37
C SER A 404 -0.57 -5.05 -32.51
N LEU A 405 -1.09 -3.85 -32.39
CA LEU A 405 -0.63 -2.84 -31.44
C LEU A 405 -1.51 -2.96 -30.20
N ASP A 406 -0.98 -3.48 -29.09
CA ASP A 406 -1.81 -3.87 -27.96
C ASP A 406 -1.12 -3.62 -26.61
N ILE A 407 -1.93 -3.55 -25.56
CA ILE A 407 -1.54 -3.23 -24.18
C ILE A 407 -1.29 -4.52 -23.39
N PHE A 408 -2.08 -5.56 -23.67
CA PHE A 408 -2.04 -6.85 -22.99
C PHE A 408 -2.04 -8.03 -23.97
N PRO A 409 -1.51 -9.19 -23.56
CA PRO A 409 -1.66 -10.42 -24.29
C PRO A 409 -3.14 -10.79 -24.48
N SER A 410 -3.49 -11.17 -25.70
CA SER A 410 -4.81 -11.67 -26.10
C SER A 410 -4.69 -12.82 -27.10
N GLU A 411 -5.80 -13.50 -27.41
CA GLU A 411 -5.85 -14.51 -28.49
C GLU A 411 -5.44 -13.92 -29.85
N TRP A 412 -5.70 -12.62 -30.06
CA TRP A 412 -5.21 -11.92 -31.25
C TRP A 412 -3.70 -11.78 -31.25
N THR A 413 -3.11 -11.28 -30.15
CA THR A 413 -1.64 -11.17 -30.07
C THR A 413 -0.97 -12.53 -30.30
N LYS A 414 -1.52 -13.62 -29.73
CA LYS A 414 -1.01 -14.99 -29.91
C LYS A 414 -1.04 -15.49 -31.35
N SER A 415 -1.91 -14.92 -32.20
CA SER A 415 -2.05 -15.30 -33.61
C SER A 415 -1.49 -14.24 -34.59
N ALA A 416 -1.03 -13.09 -34.09
CA ALA A 416 -0.47 -12.01 -34.89
C ALA A 416 0.92 -12.35 -35.44
N ASP A 417 1.28 -11.78 -36.59
CA ASP A 417 2.62 -11.89 -37.18
C ASP A 417 3.61 -10.95 -36.51
N VAL A 418 3.10 -9.81 -36.02
CA VAL A 418 3.83 -8.86 -35.19
C VAL A 418 2.94 -8.39 -34.04
N VAL A 419 3.51 -8.31 -32.84
CA VAL A 419 2.89 -7.68 -31.66
C VAL A 419 3.78 -6.54 -31.21
N TYR A 420 3.21 -5.34 -31.06
CA TYR A 420 3.95 -4.19 -30.57
C TYR A 420 3.26 -3.64 -29.30
N PRO A 421 3.99 -3.50 -28.18
CA PRO A 421 3.43 -2.96 -26.94
C PRO A 421 3.11 -1.46 -27.08
N THR A 422 1.93 -1.04 -26.65
CA THR A 422 1.51 0.37 -26.73
C THR A 422 1.46 1.06 -25.37
N ALA A 423 1.79 2.36 -25.39
CA ALA A 423 1.52 3.27 -24.30
C ALA A 423 0.04 3.67 -24.31
N VAL A 424 -0.57 3.86 -23.15
CA VAL A 424 -1.99 4.20 -23.04
C VAL A 424 -2.27 5.22 -21.94
N PHE A 425 -3.34 5.98 -22.11
CA PHE A 425 -3.91 6.82 -21.07
C PHE A 425 -2.89 7.77 -20.43
N ALA A 426 -2.61 7.64 -19.13
CA ALA A 426 -1.68 8.48 -18.39
C ALA A 426 -0.20 8.30 -18.81
N GLU A 427 0.08 7.42 -19.78
CA GLU A 427 1.40 7.22 -20.37
C GLU A 427 1.63 8.06 -21.64
N VAL A 428 0.56 8.68 -22.17
CA VAL A 428 0.58 9.46 -23.42
C VAL A 428 -0.01 10.86 -23.21
N SER A 429 0.32 11.77 -24.13
CA SER A 429 -0.32 13.09 -24.24
C SER A 429 -1.12 13.14 -25.54
N GLY A 430 -2.18 13.96 -25.57
CA GLY A 430 -3.03 14.16 -26.74
C GLY A 430 -4.38 14.76 -26.35
N THR A 431 -5.39 14.53 -27.17
CA THR A 431 -6.74 15.10 -26.99
C THR A 431 -7.80 14.03 -27.20
N ILE A 432 -8.86 14.07 -26.39
CA ILE A 432 -10.06 13.23 -26.56
C ILE A 432 -11.31 14.09 -26.60
N LEU A 433 -12.43 13.49 -26.99
CA LEU A 433 -13.76 14.09 -26.90
C LEU A 433 -14.49 13.55 -25.68
N ASP A 434 -15.26 14.41 -25.03
CA ASP A 434 -16.26 13.98 -24.06
C ASP A 434 -17.62 13.67 -24.72
N ARG A 435 -18.60 13.31 -23.90
CA ARG A 435 -19.97 12.98 -24.29
C ARG A 435 -20.69 14.13 -25.01
N ASP A 436 -20.29 15.37 -24.73
CA ASP A 436 -20.83 16.59 -25.35
C ASP A 436 -19.98 17.07 -26.54
N ASN A 437 -19.08 16.21 -27.03
CA ASN A 437 -18.10 16.46 -28.09
C ASN A 437 -17.18 17.67 -27.81
N GLN A 438 -16.90 17.96 -26.54
CA GLN A 438 -15.93 18.98 -26.15
C GLN A 438 -14.51 18.39 -26.11
N LEU A 439 -13.53 19.18 -26.51
CA LEU A 439 -12.12 18.79 -26.48
C LEU A 439 -11.59 18.75 -25.06
N ARG A 440 -11.03 17.61 -24.65
CA ARG A 440 -10.44 17.38 -23.34
C ARG A 440 -8.97 16.97 -23.46
N PRO A 441 -8.05 17.63 -22.72
CA PRO A 441 -6.63 17.35 -22.84
C PRO A 441 -6.26 16.07 -22.07
N LEU A 442 -5.44 15.24 -22.69
CA LEU A 442 -4.76 14.12 -22.07
C LEU A 442 -3.29 14.52 -21.91
N VAL A 443 -2.81 14.45 -20.67
CA VAL A 443 -1.45 14.82 -20.29
C VAL A 443 -0.75 13.61 -19.70
N LYS A 444 0.43 13.29 -20.22
CA LYS A 444 1.28 12.21 -19.72
C LYS A 444 1.66 12.45 -18.26
N ALA A 445 1.37 11.47 -17.41
CA ALA A 445 1.63 11.47 -15.96
C ALA A 445 2.54 10.33 -15.49
N CYS A 446 2.83 9.34 -16.34
CA CYS A 446 3.72 8.23 -16.00
C CYS A 446 4.41 7.70 -17.25
N ASN A 447 5.42 6.85 -17.07
CA ASN A 447 6.12 6.23 -18.20
C ASN A 447 5.48 4.89 -18.58
N PRO A 448 5.36 4.60 -19.88
CA PRO A 448 4.93 3.29 -20.34
C PRO A 448 5.95 2.20 -19.99
N PRO A 449 5.53 0.93 -19.88
CA PRO A 449 6.41 -0.16 -19.46
C PRO A 449 7.30 -0.67 -20.60
N GLY A 450 8.58 -0.88 -20.31
CA GLY A 450 9.53 -1.44 -21.30
C GLY A 450 9.69 -0.52 -22.51
N ASP A 451 9.55 -1.11 -23.70
CA ASP A 451 9.68 -0.45 -25.00
C ASP A 451 8.33 0.07 -25.56
N ALA A 452 7.28 0.02 -24.75
CA ALA A 452 5.96 0.54 -25.13
C ALA A 452 6.02 2.04 -25.45
N MET A 453 5.35 2.47 -26.52
CA MET A 453 5.33 3.88 -26.93
C MET A 453 3.97 4.29 -27.52
N PRO A 454 3.70 5.59 -27.70
CA PRO A 454 2.44 6.07 -28.29
C PRO A 454 2.20 5.50 -29.69
N GLU A 455 0.94 5.20 -30.00
CA GLU A 455 0.55 4.50 -31.23
C GLU A 455 0.88 5.31 -32.49
N TRP A 456 0.67 6.64 -32.46
CA TRP A 456 1.06 7.54 -33.55
C TRP A 456 2.53 7.41 -33.92
N ASN A 457 3.41 7.23 -32.92
CA ASN A 457 4.85 7.16 -33.14
C ASN A 457 5.25 5.80 -33.74
N ILE A 458 4.58 4.72 -33.34
CA ILE A 458 4.77 3.40 -33.95
C ILE A 458 4.37 3.45 -35.43
N ILE A 459 3.18 3.95 -35.73
CA ILE A 459 2.67 4.02 -37.10
C ILE A 459 3.51 4.96 -37.97
N GLN A 460 3.93 6.10 -37.45
CA GLN A 460 4.85 7.00 -38.16
C GLN A 460 6.16 6.30 -38.53
N GLN A 461 6.74 5.50 -37.63
CA GLN A 461 8.00 4.81 -37.92
C GLN A 461 7.81 3.73 -38.99
N ILE A 462 6.68 3.00 -38.97
CA ILE A 462 6.30 2.07 -40.03
C ILE A 462 6.09 2.81 -41.36
N ALA A 463 5.41 3.95 -41.34
CA ALA A 463 5.19 4.80 -42.51
C ALA A 463 6.51 5.26 -43.13
N LYS A 464 7.46 5.71 -42.30
CA LYS A 464 8.81 6.11 -42.73
C LYS A 464 9.60 4.94 -43.33
N ALA A 465 9.47 3.74 -42.78
CA ALA A 465 10.13 2.55 -43.31
C ALA A 465 9.53 2.08 -44.66
N LEU A 466 8.24 2.33 -44.90
CA LEU A 466 7.57 2.01 -46.17
C LEU A 466 7.77 3.07 -47.25
N SER A 467 7.73 4.36 -46.89
CA SER A 467 7.68 5.49 -47.83
C SER A 467 8.50 6.69 -47.33
N SER A 468 9.81 6.49 -47.15
CA SER A 468 10.72 7.45 -46.50
C SER A 468 10.79 8.84 -47.13
N GLU A 469 10.42 9.00 -48.40
CA GLU A 469 10.52 10.27 -49.13
C GLU A 469 9.24 11.14 -49.08
N THR A 470 8.08 10.56 -48.76
CA THR A 470 6.78 11.27 -48.87
C THR A 470 6.10 11.52 -47.52
N TRP A 471 6.50 10.83 -46.45
CA TRP A 471 5.86 10.97 -45.14
C TRP A 471 6.35 12.22 -44.38
N LYS A 472 5.42 13.08 -43.95
CA LYS A 472 5.72 14.18 -43.02
C LYS A 472 6.06 13.59 -41.64
N VAL A 473 7.30 13.80 -41.19
CA VAL A 473 7.74 13.37 -39.86
C VAL A 473 7.32 14.39 -38.81
N TYR A 474 6.53 13.95 -37.85
CA TYR A 474 6.15 14.69 -36.65
C TYR A 474 7.16 14.43 -35.54
N THR A 475 7.55 15.50 -34.86
CA THR A 475 8.53 15.45 -33.75
C THR A 475 7.88 15.30 -32.38
N SER A 476 6.60 15.65 -32.27
CA SER A 476 5.86 15.72 -31.01
C SER A 476 4.36 15.62 -31.25
N VAL A 477 3.59 15.26 -30.23
CA VAL A 477 2.12 15.21 -30.34
C VAL A 477 1.54 16.62 -30.49
N GLU A 478 2.17 17.62 -29.89
CA GLU A 478 1.79 19.03 -29.95
C GLU A 478 1.90 19.61 -31.38
N GLU A 479 2.77 19.05 -32.22
CA GLU A 479 2.82 19.36 -33.64
C GLU A 479 1.57 18.86 -34.37
N ILE A 480 1.12 17.64 -34.06
CA ILE A 480 -0.09 17.04 -34.62
C ILE A 480 -1.33 17.80 -34.12
N SER A 481 -1.40 18.10 -32.82
CA SER A 481 -2.52 18.85 -32.22
C SER A 481 -2.69 20.24 -32.86
N ARG A 482 -1.59 20.94 -33.18
CA ARG A 482 -1.63 22.24 -33.88
C ARG A 482 -2.11 22.13 -35.33
N GLU A 483 -1.71 21.07 -36.04
CA GLU A 483 -2.23 20.81 -37.40
C GLU A 483 -3.75 20.57 -37.39
N LEU A 484 -4.27 19.99 -36.31
CA LEU A 484 -5.68 19.68 -36.12
C LEU A 484 -6.50 20.80 -35.45
N GLY A 485 -5.87 21.86 -34.94
CA GLY A 485 -6.54 22.94 -34.20
C GLY A 485 -7.13 22.50 -32.83
N LEU A 486 -6.42 21.63 -32.11
CA LEU A 486 -6.86 21.05 -30.82
C LEU A 486 -6.36 21.82 -29.58
N ASP A 487 -5.74 22.97 -29.78
CA ASP A 487 -5.10 23.83 -28.77
C ASP A 487 -6.08 24.48 -27.77
N THR A 488 -7.38 24.30 -27.96
CA THR A 488 -8.44 24.86 -27.10
C THR A 488 -8.96 23.89 -26.03
N ALA A 489 -8.40 22.68 -25.93
CA ALA A 489 -8.87 21.65 -25.01
C ALA A 489 -8.78 22.08 -23.53
N GLN A 490 -9.85 21.87 -22.77
CA GLN A 490 -9.92 22.21 -21.34
C GLN A 490 -10.41 21.02 -20.50
N LEU A 491 -9.87 20.89 -19.29
CA LEU A 491 -10.30 19.87 -18.34
C LEU A 491 -11.79 20.00 -18.02
N ASN A 492 -12.46 18.86 -17.83
CA ASN A 492 -13.89 18.82 -17.49
C ASN A 492 -14.15 19.11 -15.99
N ILE A 493 -13.96 20.37 -15.61
CA ILE A 493 -14.08 20.85 -14.22
C ILE A 493 -15.48 21.40 -13.88
N ASN A 494 -16.27 21.77 -14.88
CA ASN A 494 -17.60 22.38 -14.70
C ASN A 494 -18.72 21.34 -14.82
N ARG A 495 -18.63 20.25 -14.04
CA ARG A 495 -19.67 19.20 -14.02
C ARG A 495 -20.72 19.48 -12.95
N GLN A 496 -22.00 19.38 -13.34
CA GLN A 496 -23.13 19.62 -12.44
C GLN A 496 -23.41 18.43 -11.50
N THR A 497 -23.05 17.21 -11.92
CA THR A 497 -23.30 15.98 -11.18
C THR A 497 -22.08 15.07 -11.18
N ALA A 498 -21.96 14.21 -10.17
CA ALA A 498 -21.00 13.11 -10.19
C ALA A 498 -21.24 12.20 -11.42
N PRO A 499 -20.20 11.55 -11.96
CA PRO A 499 -20.38 10.65 -13.11
C PRO A 499 -21.32 9.50 -12.75
N PRO A 500 -22.15 8.98 -13.69
CA PRO A 500 -23.17 7.95 -13.38
C PRO A 500 -22.60 6.71 -12.67
N ALA A 501 -21.43 6.25 -13.10
CA ALA A 501 -20.72 5.11 -12.49
C ALA A 501 -20.28 5.36 -11.03
N SER A 502 -20.17 6.62 -10.59
CA SER A 502 -19.93 6.98 -9.19
C SER A 502 -21.17 6.84 -8.33
N GLN A 503 -22.37 6.84 -8.92
CA GLN A 503 -23.65 6.72 -8.21
C GLN A 503 -24.25 5.31 -8.32
N ASN A 504 -23.93 4.60 -9.41
CA ASN A 504 -24.37 3.22 -9.67
C ASN A 504 -23.22 2.44 -10.33
N LEU A 505 -22.69 1.44 -9.63
CA LEU A 505 -21.60 0.59 -10.14
C LEU A 505 -21.94 -0.08 -11.47
N LYS A 506 -23.21 -0.38 -11.74
CA LYS A 506 -23.63 -1.04 -13.00
C LYS A 506 -23.49 -0.16 -14.23
N GLU A 507 -23.35 1.16 -14.07
CA GLU A 507 -23.13 2.10 -15.18
C GLU A 507 -21.65 2.23 -15.57
N ARG A 508 -20.74 1.51 -14.88
CA ARG A 508 -19.32 1.48 -15.24
C ARG A 508 -19.10 0.77 -16.59
N ARG A 509 -18.07 1.22 -17.32
CA ARG A 509 -17.52 0.43 -18.43
C ARG A 509 -16.83 -0.82 -17.88
N GLU A 510 -16.95 -1.91 -18.60
CA GLU A 510 -16.34 -3.20 -18.27
C GLU A 510 -15.14 -3.49 -19.17
N TRP A 511 -15.13 -2.88 -20.36
CA TRP A 511 -14.11 -3.07 -21.38
C TRP A 511 -13.40 -1.76 -21.69
N PHE A 512 -12.11 -1.86 -22.01
CA PHE A 512 -11.28 -0.77 -22.48
C PHE A 512 -10.25 -1.30 -23.48
N LYS A 513 -10.21 -0.73 -24.70
CA LYS A 513 -9.37 -1.20 -25.83
C LYS A 513 -9.47 -2.71 -26.12
N GLY A 514 -10.68 -3.26 -25.97
CA GLY A 514 -10.97 -4.67 -26.22
C GLY A 514 -10.59 -5.61 -25.07
N HIS A 515 -10.07 -5.08 -23.96
CA HIS A 515 -9.73 -5.85 -22.77
C HIS A 515 -10.73 -5.63 -21.65
N LYS A 516 -11.10 -6.68 -20.90
CA LYS A 516 -11.90 -6.51 -19.69
C LYS A 516 -11.05 -5.89 -18.60
N ILE A 517 -11.53 -4.81 -18.00
CA ILE A 517 -10.79 -4.08 -16.95
C ILE A 517 -10.64 -4.97 -15.71
N GLU A 518 -11.65 -5.79 -15.39
CA GLU A 518 -11.64 -6.67 -14.21
C GLU A 518 -10.56 -7.76 -14.24
N ASP A 519 -10.07 -8.15 -15.42
CA ASP A 519 -9.00 -9.14 -15.55
C ASP A 519 -7.65 -8.61 -15.03
N TYR A 520 -7.53 -7.28 -14.86
CA TYR A 520 -6.30 -6.61 -14.44
C TYR A 520 -6.44 -5.78 -13.16
N VAL A 521 -7.67 -5.64 -12.64
CA VAL A 521 -7.98 -4.82 -11.46
C VAL A 521 -8.72 -5.70 -10.45
N THR A 522 -8.01 -6.08 -9.40
CA THR A 522 -8.41 -7.18 -8.50
C THR A 522 -9.75 -6.90 -7.81
N GLY A 523 -9.95 -5.67 -7.33
CA GLY A 523 -11.17 -5.29 -6.63
C GLY A 523 -12.44 -5.36 -7.50
N LEU A 524 -12.33 -5.23 -8.83
CA LEU A 524 -13.52 -5.32 -9.70
C LEU A 524 -14.08 -6.75 -9.76
N VAL A 525 -13.24 -7.77 -9.59
CA VAL A 525 -13.68 -9.18 -9.52
C VAL A 525 -14.60 -9.40 -8.32
N SER A 526 -14.25 -8.84 -7.16
CA SER A 526 -15.06 -8.92 -5.94
C SER A 526 -16.42 -8.23 -6.14
N ILE A 527 -16.44 -7.05 -6.75
CA ILE A 527 -17.71 -6.35 -7.08
C ILE A 527 -18.60 -7.22 -7.97
N ARG A 528 -18.04 -7.82 -9.03
CA ARG A 528 -18.81 -8.67 -9.94
C ARG A 528 -19.35 -9.91 -9.24
N ASN A 529 -18.54 -10.58 -8.42
CA ASN A 529 -18.99 -11.77 -7.69
C ASN A 529 -20.16 -11.44 -6.76
N PHE A 530 -20.14 -10.26 -6.11
CA PHE A 530 -21.30 -9.76 -5.37
C PHE A 530 -22.51 -9.50 -6.28
N GLU A 531 -22.33 -8.78 -7.40
CA GLU A 531 -23.41 -8.46 -8.35
C GLU A 531 -24.08 -9.72 -8.93
N ASP A 532 -23.31 -10.79 -9.14
CA ASP A 532 -23.76 -12.11 -9.59
C ASP A 532 -24.41 -12.96 -8.47
N GLY A 533 -24.41 -12.48 -7.23
CA GLY A 533 -24.88 -13.24 -6.05
C GLY A 533 -24.01 -14.44 -5.68
N LYS A 534 -22.76 -14.48 -6.18
CA LYS A 534 -21.80 -15.56 -5.93
C LYS A 534 -21.05 -15.40 -4.61
N ASP A 535 -20.95 -14.19 -4.06
CA ASP A 535 -20.34 -13.94 -2.74
C ASP A 535 -21.14 -14.54 -1.57
N HIS A 536 -22.40 -14.96 -1.80
CA HIS A 536 -23.21 -15.69 -0.81
C HIS A 536 -23.03 -17.21 -0.87
N LYS A 537 -22.21 -17.72 -1.81
CA LYS A 537 -21.61 -19.04 -1.63
C LYS A 537 -20.32 -18.81 -0.86
N GLU A 538 -20.45 -18.71 0.45
CA GLU A 538 -19.45 -19.34 1.28
C GLU A 538 -19.20 -20.72 0.66
N ASP A 539 -18.00 -20.94 0.13
CA ASP A 539 -17.51 -22.29 -0.04
C ASP A 539 -17.22 -22.82 1.37
N THR A 540 -18.28 -22.97 2.18
CA THR A 540 -18.30 -23.76 3.41
C THR A 540 -18.16 -25.25 3.10
N SER A 541 -17.91 -25.61 1.84
CA SER A 541 -17.46 -26.95 1.44
C SER A 541 -15.95 -27.17 1.57
N VAL A 542 -15.23 -26.31 2.30
CA VAL A 542 -14.10 -26.81 3.09
C VAL A 542 -14.71 -27.54 4.29
N GLY A 543 -15.00 -28.82 4.08
CA GLY A 543 -15.74 -29.68 5.00
C GLY A 543 -15.37 -29.48 6.46
N THR A 544 -16.29 -28.90 7.22
CA THR A 544 -16.31 -28.92 8.68
C THR A 544 -16.76 -30.26 9.27
N GLU A 545 -16.86 -31.30 8.43
CA GLU A 545 -17.16 -32.66 8.84
C GLU A 545 -16.06 -33.62 8.37
N ASP A 546 -14.86 -33.47 8.95
CA ASP A 546 -13.92 -34.59 9.14
C ASP A 546 -12.89 -34.25 10.25
N LYS A 547 -13.38 -33.92 11.45
CA LYS A 547 -12.56 -33.92 12.68
C LYS A 547 -12.41 -35.34 13.24
N LEU A 548 -12.05 -36.29 12.37
CA LEU A 548 -11.82 -37.69 12.71
C LEU A 548 -10.42 -38.11 12.24
N ASN A 549 -9.49 -38.25 13.21
CA ASN A 549 -8.21 -38.95 13.10
C ASN A 549 -7.36 -38.68 11.84
N LYS A 550 -6.87 -37.44 11.64
CA LYS A 550 -5.67 -37.26 10.81
C LYS A 550 -4.44 -37.68 11.63
N GLU A 551 -3.72 -38.71 11.16
CA GLU A 551 -2.38 -39.02 11.68
C GLU A 551 -1.48 -37.77 11.59
N LEU A 552 -0.57 -37.60 12.56
CA LEU A 552 0.34 -36.45 12.58
C LEU A 552 1.22 -36.45 11.32
N GLN A 553 0.95 -35.52 10.40
CA GLN A 553 1.73 -35.34 9.18
C GLN A 553 2.85 -34.32 9.40
N PRO A 554 4.06 -34.55 8.83
CA PRO A 554 5.13 -33.56 8.87
C PRO A 554 4.65 -32.18 8.38
N PHE A 555 5.07 -31.14 9.08
CA PHE A 555 4.76 -29.74 8.81
C PHE A 555 3.29 -29.34 9.05
N MET A 556 2.51 -30.19 9.72
CA MET A 556 1.17 -29.84 10.18
C MET A 556 1.22 -28.77 11.28
N VAL A 557 0.41 -27.73 11.12
CA VAL A 557 0.18 -26.71 12.16
C VAL A 557 -0.73 -27.30 13.23
N LEU A 558 -0.19 -27.49 14.43
CA LEU A 558 -0.91 -28.07 15.57
C LEU A 558 -1.63 -27.01 16.39
N SER A 559 -1.06 -25.81 16.47
CA SER A 559 -1.68 -24.69 17.15
C SER A 559 -1.27 -23.37 16.52
N ARG A 560 -2.21 -22.42 16.49
CA ARG A 560 -2.00 -21.04 16.07
C ARG A 560 -2.64 -20.08 17.08
N ARG A 561 -1.85 -19.15 17.61
CA ARG A 561 -2.32 -18.17 18.60
C ARG A 561 -1.81 -16.77 18.27
N GLU A 562 -2.70 -15.78 18.15
CA GLU A 562 -2.28 -14.37 18.11
C GLU A 562 -1.82 -13.94 19.51
N LEU A 563 -0.57 -13.52 19.63
CA LEU A 563 0.00 -13.07 20.91
C LEU A 563 -0.33 -11.60 21.15
N VAL A 564 -0.09 -10.79 20.12
CA VAL A 564 -0.32 -9.34 20.06
C VAL A 564 -0.60 -8.97 18.59
N PRO A 565 -1.17 -7.79 18.28
CA PRO A 565 -1.46 -7.42 16.89
C PRO A 565 -0.30 -7.67 15.93
N ASN A 566 -0.59 -8.36 14.83
CA ASN A 566 0.36 -8.85 13.80
C ASN A 566 1.29 -9.98 14.20
N THR A 567 1.35 -10.43 15.45
CA THR A 567 2.36 -11.39 15.92
C THR A 567 1.71 -12.66 16.43
N TYR A 568 2.05 -13.78 15.80
CA TYR A 568 1.42 -15.07 15.99
C TYR A 568 2.44 -16.12 16.42
N GLU A 569 2.04 -16.95 17.37
CA GLU A 569 2.73 -18.18 17.75
C GLU A 569 2.17 -19.34 16.95
N PHE A 570 3.07 -20.16 16.40
CA PHE A 570 2.76 -21.40 15.71
C PHE A 570 3.47 -22.56 16.38
N ILE A 571 2.72 -23.63 16.66
CA ILE A 571 3.28 -24.94 17.02
C ILE A 571 3.14 -25.84 15.81
N ILE A 572 4.26 -26.31 15.27
CA ILE A 572 4.33 -27.09 14.04
C ILE A 572 4.93 -28.46 14.35
N TYR A 573 4.33 -29.52 13.82
CA TYR A 573 4.89 -30.86 13.91
C TYR A 573 6.06 -31.03 12.94
N ALA A 574 7.29 -31.10 13.47
CA ALA A 574 8.53 -31.22 12.71
C ALA A 574 9.58 -32.05 13.48
N PRO A 575 9.38 -33.37 13.64
CA PRO A 575 10.17 -34.20 14.56
C PRO A 575 11.66 -34.26 14.22
N ALA A 576 12.00 -34.31 12.93
CA ALA A 576 13.39 -34.31 12.48
C ALA A 576 14.15 -33.02 12.84
N ILE A 577 13.43 -31.88 12.84
CA ILE A 577 13.97 -30.57 13.20
C ILE A 577 14.10 -30.47 14.72
N ALA A 578 13.03 -30.81 15.46
CA ALA A 578 12.98 -30.72 16.92
C ALA A 578 14.12 -31.49 17.60
N LYS A 579 14.50 -32.66 17.06
CA LYS A 579 15.61 -33.49 17.58
C LYS A 579 17.00 -32.85 17.45
N LYS A 580 17.19 -31.92 16.52
CA LYS A 580 18.49 -31.30 16.21
C LYS A 580 18.54 -29.81 16.56
N ALA A 581 17.42 -29.22 16.95
CA ALA A 581 17.30 -27.80 17.20
C ALA A 581 18.17 -27.37 18.38
N LEU A 582 18.93 -26.29 18.17
CA LEU A 582 19.74 -25.63 19.19
C LEU A 582 19.39 -24.14 19.27
N PRO A 583 19.65 -23.48 20.42
CA PRO A 583 19.35 -22.06 20.58
C PRO A 583 20.04 -21.21 19.52
N GLY A 584 19.31 -20.23 18.99
CA GLY A 584 19.81 -19.29 17.99
C GLY A 584 19.75 -19.75 16.53
N GLN A 585 19.25 -20.96 16.27
CA GLN A 585 18.99 -21.45 14.91
C GLN A 585 17.63 -21.01 14.36
N PHE A 586 17.44 -21.17 13.06
CA PHE A 586 16.21 -20.83 12.35
C PHE A 586 15.77 -21.95 11.40
N VAL A 587 14.59 -21.81 10.82
CA VAL A 587 14.07 -22.67 9.75
C VAL A 587 13.66 -21.82 8.54
N ILE A 588 13.75 -22.39 7.34
CA ILE A 588 13.13 -21.80 6.15
C ILE A 588 11.74 -22.41 5.98
N VAL A 589 10.72 -21.56 5.85
CA VAL A 589 9.32 -21.98 5.67
C VAL A 589 8.82 -21.55 4.30
N MET A 590 8.07 -22.45 3.65
CA MET A 590 7.20 -22.18 2.51
C MET A 590 5.79 -22.65 2.85
N VAL A 591 4.82 -21.74 2.78
CA VAL A 591 3.41 -22.06 3.08
C VAL A 591 2.82 -22.94 1.99
N ASP A 592 2.99 -22.52 0.73
CA ASP A 592 2.61 -23.25 -0.47
C ASP A 592 3.78 -23.30 -1.48
N GLU A 593 3.61 -24.04 -2.58
CA GLU A 593 4.61 -24.19 -3.65
C GLU A 593 5.02 -22.88 -4.34
N ASN A 594 4.19 -21.84 -4.23
CA ASN A 594 4.40 -20.52 -4.82
C ASN A 594 4.85 -19.48 -3.79
N SER A 595 5.08 -19.89 -2.54
CA SER A 595 5.48 -19.00 -1.46
C SER A 595 6.98 -18.71 -1.50
N GLU A 596 7.36 -17.53 -1.03
CA GLU A 596 8.77 -17.23 -0.84
C GLU A 596 9.35 -18.14 0.24
N ARG A 597 10.67 -18.36 0.19
CA ARG A 597 11.42 -19.04 1.24
C ARG A 597 11.76 -18.03 2.32
N ILE A 598 11.10 -18.11 3.47
CA ILE A 598 11.31 -17.13 4.56
C ILE A 598 11.99 -17.77 5.77
N PRO A 599 13.06 -17.16 6.30
CA PRO A 599 13.69 -17.60 7.54
C PRO A 599 12.86 -17.17 8.77
N TYR A 600 12.58 -18.11 9.66
CA TYR A 600 11.97 -17.86 10.97
C TYR A 600 12.80 -18.49 12.09
N THR A 601 13.12 -17.71 13.11
CA THR A 601 13.88 -18.17 14.27
C THR A 601 13.10 -19.21 15.07
N LEU A 602 13.79 -20.27 15.50
CA LEU A 602 13.21 -21.27 16.41
C LEU A 602 13.04 -20.65 17.79
N SER A 603 11.80 -20.48 18.23
CA SER A 603 11.46 -19.81 19.50
C SER A 603 11.41 -20.79 20.68
N ASP A 604 10.92 -22.01 20.46
CA ASP A 604 11.04 -23.16 21.38
C ASP A 604 10.87 -24.47 20.59
N TRP A 605 11.09 -25.62 21.21
CA TRP A 605 10.79 -26.95 20.64
C TRP A 605 10.63 -28.01 21.72
N ASN A 606 9.98 -29.12 21.37
CA ASN A 606 9.82 -30.29 22.21
C ASN A 606 10.20 -31.54 21.42
N GLU A 607 11.29 -32.20 21.84
CA GLU A 607 11.81 -33.39 21.17
C GLU A 607 10.85 -34.58 21.27
N GLU A 608 10.25 -34.82 22.45
CA GLU A 608 9.35 -35.95 22.68
C GLU A 608 8.06 -35.86 21.85
N LYS A 609 7.50 -34.65 21.74
CA LYS A 609 6.30 -34.37 20.93
C LYS A 609 6.64 -34.15 19.45
N GLY A 610 7.91 -33.99 19.11
CA GLY A 610 8.36 -33.70 17.75
C GLY A 610 7.90 -32.34 17.23
N THR A 611 7.73 -31.34 18.10
CA THR A 611 7.16 -30.03 17.74
C THR A 611 8.19 -28.92 17.80
N ILE A 612 8.08 -27.94 16.90
CA ILE A 612 8.81 -26.67 16.96
C ILE A 612 7.82 -25.52 17.15
N THR A 613 8.27 -24.45 17.82
CA THR A 613 7.50 -23.23 18.02
C THR A 613 8.16 -22.08 17.27
N LEU A 614 7.36 -21.36 16.49
CA LEU A 614 7.78 -20.16 15.76
C LEU A 614 6.93 -18.97 16.20
N VAL A 615 7.55 -17.81 16.38
CA VAL A 615 6.85 -16.52 16.54
C VAL A 615 7.03 -15.71 15.27
N ILE A 616 5.93 -15.44 14.60
CA ILE A 616 5.89 -14.87 13.25
C ILE A 616 5.11 -13.55 13.27
N GLN A 617 5.71 -12.52 12.70
CA GLN A 617 5.04 -11.24 12.49
C GLN A 617 4.54 -11.12 11.04
N GLU A 618 3.28 -10.71 10.83
CA GLU A 618 2.75 -10.35 9.52
C GLU A 618 3.49 -9.10 9.00
N LYS A 619 4.37 -9.34 8.02
CA LYS A 619 5.13 -8.35 7.27
C LYS A 619 5.38 -8.91 5.85
N GLY A 620 4.62 -8.42 4.87
CA GLY A 620 4.69 -8.87 3.49
C GLY A 620 3.77 -10.04 3.14
N LEU A 621 3.91 -10.55 1.91
CA LEU A 621 3.02 -11.55 1.31
C LEU A 621 3.07 -12.91 2.02
N SER A 622 4.26 -13.51 2.13
CA SER A 622 4.35 -14.90 2.59
C SER A 622 4.08 -15.05 4.08
N SER A 623 4.40 -14.04 4.89
CA SER A 623 3.98 -14.01 6.31
C SER A 623 2.48 -13.79 6.45
N ARG A 624 1.83 -13.02 5.54
CA ARG A 624 0.37 -12.98 5.45
C ARG A 624 -0.22 -14.35 5.14
N LYS A 625 0.33 -15.07 4.15
CA LYS A 625 -0.08 -16.44 3.86
C LYS A 625 0.06 -17.33 5.10
N MET A 626 1.18 -17.23 5.81
CA MET A 626 1.46 -18.01 7.02
C MET A 626 0.43 -17.75 8.12
N ILE A 627 0.07 -16.49 8.38
CA ILE A 627 -0.97 -16.18 9.36
C ILE A 627 -2.37 -16.56 8.91
N SER A 628 -2.60 -16.84 7.63
CA SER A 628 -3.89 -17.35 7.14
C SER A 628 -4.04 -18.87 7.27
N VAL A 629 -2.96 -19.60 7.58
CA VAL A 629 -3.00 -21.05 7.77
C VAL A 629 -3.82 -21.40 9.02
N SER A 630 -4.66 -22.42 8.90
CA SER A 630 -5.53 -22.92 9.97
C SER A 630 -4.90 -24.11 10.70
N GLU A 631 -5.34 -24.36 11.94
CA GLU A 631 -4.93 -25.55 12.68
C GLU A 631 -5.36 -26.82 11.93
N GLY A 632 -4.45 -27.79 11.82
CA GLY A 632 -4.65 -29.03 11.06
C GLY A 632 -4.23 -28.97 9.58
N GLU A 633 -3.88 -27.80 9.06
CA GLU A 633 -3.30 -27.66 7.71
C GLU A 633 -1.79 -27.93 7.72
N CYS A 634 -1.25 -28.38 6.59
CA CYS A 634 0.17 -28.64 6.41
C CYS A 634 0.82 -27.57 5.56
N LEU A 635 1.99 -27.10 5.99
CA LEU A 635 2.85 -26.24 5.19
C LEU A 635 3.53 -27.08 4.09
N ALA A 636 3.78 -26.48 2.92
CA ALA A 636 4.49 -27.16 1.84
C ALA A 636 5.87 -27.64 2.30
N HIS A 637 6.66 -26.76 2.91
CA HIS A 637 8.01 -27.11 3.38
C HIS A 637 8.44 -26.34 4.63
N VAL A 638 9.08 -27.06 5.55
CA VAL A 638 9.88 -26.49 6.64
C VAL A 638 11.27 -27.14 6.63
N VAL A 639 12.31 -26.35 6.44
CA VAL A 639 13.69 -26.82 6.32
C VAL A 639 14.55 -26.28 7.45
N GLY A 640 15.16 -27.18 8.22
CA GLY A 640 16.16 -26.85 9.21
C GLY A 640 16.42 -27.96 10.24
N PRO A 641 17.01 -27.62 11.41
CA PRO A 641 17.47 -26.29 11.78
C PRO A 641 18.65 -25.83 10.90
N LEU A 642 18.73 -24.53 10.65
CA LEU A 642 19.76 -23.85 9.86
C LEU A 642 20.43 -22.74 10.68
N GLY A 643 21.58 -22.28 10.20
CA GLY A 643 22.44 -21.35 10.91
C GLY A 643 23.31 -22.01 11.97
N THR A 644 24.36 -21.30 12.34
CA THR A 644 25.23 -21.62 13.48
C THR A 644 24.50 -21.34 14.78
N ALA A 645 24.47 -22.34 15.66
CA ALA A 645 23.85 -22.21 16.97
C ALA A 645 24.59 -21.18 17.83
N PHE A 646 23.84 -20.51 18.71
CA PHE A 646 24.43 -19.62 19.71
C PHE A 646 25.32 -20.43 20.67
N GLU A 647 26.49 -19.88 21.00
CA GLU A 647 27.42 -20.51 21.95
C GLU A 647 26.90 -20.37 23.39
N VAL A 648 26.16 -21.37 23.85
CA VAL A 648 25.61 -21.43 25.21
C VAL A 648 26.68 -21.98 26.16
N GLN A 649 27.28 -21.10 26.97
CA GLN A 649 28.28 -21.43 27.99
C GLN A 649 28.13 -20.52 29.22
N HIS A 650 28.98 -20.70 30.23
CA HIS A 650 29.01 -19.84 31.41
C HIS A 650 29.84 -18.57 31.16
N TYR A 651 29.17 -17.42 31.11
CA TYR A 651 29.74 -16.08 30.93
C TYR A 651 29.77 -15.26 32.24
N GLY A 652 28.82 -15.47 33.15
CA GLY A 652 28.60 -14.64 34.34
C GLY A 652 27.21 -14.02 34.32
N THR A 653 27.12 -12.69 34.26
CA THR A 653 25.83 -11.99 34.09
C THR A 653 25.57 -11.69 32.61
N VAL A 654 24.44 -12.16 32.08
CA VAL A 654 24.03 -11.94 30.68
C VAL A 654 22.78 -11.08 30.64
N ALA A 655 22.85 -9.93 29.96
CA ALA A 655 21.70 -9.09 29.67
C ALA A 655 21.17 -9.39 28.26
N ILE A 656 19.90 -9.80 28.15
CA ILE A 656 19.26 -10.16 26.89
C ILE A 656 18.14 -9.15 26.60
N LEU A 657 18.29 -8.40 25.52
CA LEU A 657 17.37 -7.36 25.09
C LEU A 657 16.50 -7.93 23.97
N GLY A 658 15.20 -8.06 24.22
CA GLY A 658 14.21 -8.59 23.27
C GLY A 658 13.23 -7.52 22.80
N GLY A 659 12.90 -7.48 21.51
CA GLY A 659 11.86 -6.57 21.00
C GLY A 659 11.13 -7.11 19.77
N CYS A 660 9.86 -6.75 19.62
CA CYS A 660 9.01 -7.19 18.49
C CYS A 660 8.91 -8.73 18.40
N TYR A 661 9.02 -9.33 17.21
CA TYR A 661 9.11 -10.79 17.03
C TYR A 661 10.34 -11.42 17.72
N GLY A 662 11.37 -10.62 18.01
CA GLY A 662 12.60 -11.08 18.66
C GLY A 662 12.38 -11.56 20.10
N ILE A 663 11.34 -11.09 20.78
CA ILE A 663 10.96 -11.53 22.13
C ILE A 663 10.73 -13.05 22.16
N GLY A 664 10.14 -13.64 21.10
CA GLY A 664 9.96 -15.09 21.00
C GLY A 664 11.25 -15.89 21.03
N ALA A 665 12.29 -15.40 20.35
CA ALA A 665 13.61 -16.04 20.30
C ALA A 665 14.39 -15.94 21.62
N VAL A 666 14.07 -14.95 22.47
CA VAL A 666 14.72 -14.78 23.77
C VAL A 666 14.34 -15.91 24.73
N LEU A 667 13.13 -16.46 24.65
CA LEU A 667 12.62 -17.46 25.60
C LEU A 667 13.57 -18.66 25.76
N ARG A 668 13.87 -19.35 24.66
CA ARG A 668 14.72 -20.55 24.73
C ARG A 668 16.19 -20.23 24.99
N LEU A 669 16.66 -19.08 24.50
CA LEU A 669 18.02 -18.63 24.75
C LEU A 669 18.27 -18.35 26.24
N SER A 670 17.37 -17.61 26.89
CA SER A 670 17.43 -17.30 28.33
C SER A 670 17.43 -18.57 29.18
N ARG A 671 16.53 -19.52 28.87
CA ARG A 671 16.46 -20.83 29.57
C ARG A 671 17.80 -21.56 29.48
N SER A 672 18.35 -21.66 28.28
CA SER A 672 19.58 -22.43 28.03
C SER A 672 20.81 -21.79 28.70
N LEU A 673 20.90 -20.46 28.72
CA LEU A 673 21.98 -19.74 29.42
C LEU A 673 21.87 -19.88 30.94
N ARG A 674 20.66 -19.84 31.49
CA ARG A 674 20.42 -20.04 32.92
C ARG A 674 20.78 -21.47 33.36
N GLU A 675 20.47 -22.47 32.53
CA GLU A 675 20.87 -23.87 32.76
C GLU A 675 22.41 -24.05 32.81
N GLN A 676 23.18 -23.16 32.16
CA GLN A 676 24.65 -23.10 32.29
C GLN A 676 25.14 -22.28 33.51
N GLY A 677 24.24 -21.91 34.42
CA GLY A 677 24.55 -21.20 35.66
C GLY A 677 24.83 -19.70 35.51
N ASN A 678 24.46 -19.08 34.38
CA ASN A 678 24.54 -17.63 34.23
C ASN A 678 23.45 -16.92 35.04
N LYS A 679 23.74 -15.71 35.54
CA LYS A 679 22.70 -14.77 35.98
C LYS A 679 22.10 -14.12 34.74
N VAL A 680 20.82 -14.39 34.45
CA VAL A 680 20.16 -13.92 33.23
C VAL A 680 19.22 -12.77 33.55
N ILE A 681 19.49 -11.60 32.96
CA ILE A 681 18.63 -10.41 33.01
C ILE A 681 17.96 -10.26 31.65
N VAL A 682 16.63 -10.39 31.60
CA VAL A 682 15.86 -10.19 30.37
C VAL A 682 15.20 -8.81 30.39
N ILE A 683 15.43 -8.03 29.34
CA ILE A 683 14.79 -6.73 29.13
C ILE A 683 13.93 -6.82 27.87
N SER A 684 12.61 -6.79 28.04
CA SER A 684 11.64 -6.85 26.95
C SER A 684 11.16 -5.44 26.60
N GLU A 685 11.32 -5.04 25.34
CA GLU A 685 10.87 -3.76 24.81
C GLU A 685 9.60 -3.92 23.96
N ALA A 686 8.60 -3.12 24.29
CA ALA A 686 7.43 -2.90 23.44
C ALA A 686 7.24 -1.40 23.17
N ARG A 687 6.53 -1.04 22.10
CA ARG A 687 6.14 0.37 21.90
C ARG A 687 5.06 0.81 22.88
N SER A 688 4.16 -0.11 23.21
CA SER A 688 3.02 0.08 24.11
C SER A 688 2.63 -1.26 24.72
N HIS A 689 1.83 -1.23 25.79
CA HIS A 689 1.39 -2.40 26.56
C HIS A 689 0.74 -3.48 25.69
N TYR A 690 -0.05 -3.12 24.67
CA TYR A 690 -0.74 -4.05 23.77
C TYR A 690 0.19 -4.79 22.78
N LEU A 691 1.49 -4.51 22.82
CA LEU A 691 2.52 -5.21 22.03
C LEU A 691 3.50 -6.00 22.91
N ALA A 692 3.33 -5.99 24.23
CA ALA A 692 4.11 -6.81 25.15
C ALA A 692 3.51 -8.23 25.24
N TYR A 693 4.36 -9.25 25.15
CA TYR A 693 3.97 -10.66 25.31
C TYR A 693 5.08 -11.46 25.98
N TYR A 694 4.73 -12.67 26.45
CA TYR A 694 5.62 -13.58 27.19
C TYR A 694 6.20 -13.05 28.51
N GLU A 695 5.56 -12.07 29.16
CA GLU A 695 6.03 -11.55 30.46
C GLU A 695 6.21 -12.67 31.50
N LYS A 696 5.24 -13.58 31.62
CA LYS A 696 5.30 -14.68 32.59
C LYS A 696 6.36 -15.72 32.21
N GLU A 697 6.41 -16.07 30.94
CA GLU A 697 7.32 -17.07 30.38
C GLU A 697 8.77 -16.60 30.49
N LEU A 698 9.06 -15.34 30.16
CA LEU A 698 10.38 -14.74 30.28
C LEU A 698 10.81 -14.52 31.73
N SER A 699 9.89 -14.09 32.59
CA SER A 699 10.14 -14.00 34.03
C SER A 699 10.52 -15.36 34.63
N ALA A 700 9.84 -16.44 34.23
CA ALA A 700 10.14 -17.78 34.71
C ALA A 700 11.53 -18.30 34.30
N VAL A 701 12.09 -17.84 33.18
CA VAL A 701 13.40 -18.28 32.66
C VAL A 701 14.53 -17.26 32.91
N SER A 702 14.29 -16.23 33.71
CA SER A 702 15.27 -15.20 34.05
C SER A 702 15.41 -15.04 35.57
N ASP A 703 16.53 -14.47 36.01
CA ASP A 703 16.72 -14.09 37.42
C ASP A 703 16.20 -12.67 37.67
N GLN A 704 16.14 -11.85 36.62
CA GLN A 704 15.49 -10.55 36.61
C GLN A 704 14.83 -10.31 35.26
N PHE A 705 13.55 -9.93 35.29
CA PHE A 705 12.80 -9.51 34.10
C PHE A 705 12.43 -8.03 34.21
N ILE A 706 12.69 -7.26 33.15
CA ILE A 706 12.34 -5.85 33.04
C ILE A 706 11.50 -5.64 31.79
N GLN A 707 10.30 -5.11 31.95
CA GLN A 707 9.46 -4.67 30.85
C GLN A 707 9.67 -3.17 30.63
N THR A 708 9.90 -2.76 29.38
CA THR A 708 9.90 -1.34 29.00
C THR A 708 8.84 -1.04 27.95
N THR A 709 8.26 0.15 28.01
CA THR A 709 7.41 0.70 26.95
C THR A 709 7.79 2.12 26.59
N VAL A 710 7.78 2.42 25.28
CA VAL A 710 8.13 3.76 24.76
C VAL A 710 7.15 4.83 25.27
N ASP A 711 5.87 4.51 25.36
CA ASP A 711 4.81 5.41 25.82
C ASP A 711 4.53 5.34 27.33
N ALA A 712 5.34 4.59 28.10
CA ALA A 712 5.17 4.36 29.54
C ALA A 712 3.85 3.69 29.95
N SER A 713 3.17 3.00 29.03
CA SER A 713 1.91 2.32 29.33
C SER A 713 2.06 1.01 30.13
N LEU A 714 3.24 0.40 30.14
CA LEU A 714 3.57 -0.79 30.92
C LEU A 714 5.06 -0.82 31.29
N GLY A 715 5.37 -1.09 32.55
CA GLY A 715 6.75 -1.18 33.04
C GLY A 715 7.47 0.19 33.01
N GLU A 716 8.76 0.18 32.69
CA GLU A 716 9.58 1.40 32.66
C GLU A 716 9.43 2.17 31.35
N LYS A 717 9.46 3.51 31.40
CA LYS A 717 9.49 4.34 30.18
C LYS A 717 10.82 4.16 29.44
N GLY A 718 10.73 3.99 28.13
CA GLY A 718 11.86 4.00 27.20
C GLY A 718 12.10 2.67 26.48
N HIS A 719 13.27 2.59 25.83
CA HIS A 719 13.73 1.42 25.11
C HIS A 719 14.49 0.45 26.03
N ALA A 720 14.69 -0.80 25.60
CA ALA A 720 15.43 -1.79 26.39
C ALA A 720 16.86 -1.34 26.71
N ILE A 721 17.49 -0.61 25.78
CA ILE A 721 18.83 -0.03 25.98
C ILE A 721 18.86 1.03 27.09
N ASP A 722 17.76 1.77 27.31
CA ASP A 722 17.67 2.75 28.39
C ASP A 722 17.69 2.05 29.75
N ALA A 723 16.95 0.94 29.89
CA ALA A 723 16.96 0.11 31.09
C ALA A 723 18.33 -0.55 31.33
N LEU A 724 18.97 -1.06 30.28
CA LEU A 724 20.33 -1.62 30.38
C LEU A 724 21.32 -0.57 30.89
N LYS A 725 21.28 0.65 30.36
CA LYS A 725 22.16 1.75 30.79
C LYS A 725 21.94 2.12 32.26
N ARG A 726 20.69 2.12 32.73
CA ARG A 726 20.39 2.32 34.15
C ARG A 726 21.04 1.25 35.02
N LEU A 727 20.97 -0.02 34.62
CA LEU A 727 21.63 -1.11 35.35
C LEU A 727 23.15 -0.93 35.41
N ILE A 728 23.79 -0.63 34.28
CA ILE A 728 25.24 -0.39 34.21
C ILE A 728 25.64 0.80 35.09
N GLN A 729 24.86 1.90 35.04
CA GLN A 729 25.09 3.09 35.87
C GLN A 729 24.88 2.83 37.36
N ALA A 730 23.96 1.92 37.72
CA ALA A 730 23.72 1.47 39.09
C ALA A 730 24.82 0.52 39.61
N GLY A 731 25.81 0.17 38.79
CA GLY A 731 26.92 -0.71 39.16
C GLY A 731 26.65 -2.20 38.97
N GLU A 732 25.57 -2.58 38.27
CA GLU A 732 25.31 -3.98 37.92
C GLU A 732 26.40 -4.47 36.94
N LYS A 733 27.10 -5.55 37.30
CA LYS A 733 28.13 -6.15 36.46
C LYS A 733 27.47 -6.97 35.34
N ILE A 734 27.68 -6.57 34.09
CA ILE A 734 27.21 -7.28 32.89
C ILE A 734 28.43 -7.82 32.12
N ASP A 735 28.47 -9.12 31.88
CA ASP A 735 29.58 -9.81 31.20
C ASP A 735 29.30 -10.03 29.71
N LEU A 736 28.01 -10.11 29.31
CA LEU A 736 27.60 -10.26 27.92
C LEU A 736 26.25 -9.57 27.68
N ILE A 737 26.14 -8.88 26.54
CA ILE A 737 24.88 -8.29 26.05
C ILE A 737 24.44 -9.05 24.80
N VAL A 738 23.19 -9.49 24.77
CA VAL A 738 22.58 -10.15 23.60
C VAL A 738 21.37 -9.35 23.13
N ALA A 739 21.37 -8.87 21.90
CA ALA A 739 20.27 -8.09 21.32
C ALA A 739 19.53 -8.90 20.25
N VAL A 740 18.22 -9.08 20.44
CA VAL A 740 17.36 -9.83 19.51
C VAL A 740 16.09 -9.03 19.23
N GLY A 741 15.99 -8.49 18.02
CA GLY A 741 14.84 -7.67 17.65
C GLY A 741 14.95 -7.11 16.24
N CYS A 742 14.33 -5.95 16.03
CA CYS A 742 14.44 -5.27 14.74
C CYS A 742 15.86 -4.68 14.56
N PRO A 743 16.35 -4.51 13.31
CA PRO A 743 17.69 -3.96 13.07
C PRO A 743 17.95 -2.60 13.74
N PHE A 744 16.92 -1.75 13.87
CA PHE A 744 17.05 -0.46 14.55
C PHE A 744 17.38 -0.61 16.04
N MET A 745 16.69 -1.52 16.75
CA MET A 745 16.94 -1.79 18.16
C MET A 745 18.34 -2.37 18.37
N MET A 746 18.76 -3.30 17.51
CA MET A 746 20.08 -3.93 17.61
C MET A 746 21.21 -2.94 17.30
N MET A 747 21.01 -2.07 16.29
CA MET A 747 21.94 -0.99 15.94
C MET A 747 22.12 -0.02 17.10
N ILE A 748 21.04 0.48 17.70
CA ILE A 748 21.19 1.42 18.81
C ILE A 748 21.81 0.74 20.04
N THR A 749 21.49 -0.53 20.29
CA THR A 749 22.16 -1.30 21.35
C THR A 749 23.66 -1.34 21.09
N ALA A 750 24.10 -1.58 19.85
CA ALA A 750 25.51 -1.57 19.49
C ALA A 750 26.16 -0.19 19.69
N GLU A 751 25.53 0.89 19.21
CA GLU A 751 26.06 2.25 19.31
C GLU A 751 26.23 2.70 20.77
N GLU A 752 25.20 2.48 21.60
CA GLU A 752 25.21 2.97 22.99
C GLU A 752 26.04 2.11 23.95
N THR A 753 26.36 0.88 23.57
CA THR A 753 27.20 -0.02 24.38
C THR A 753 28.68 -0.01 23.96
N ARG A 754 29.03 0.62 22.84
CA ARG A 754 30.40 0.61 22.26
C ARG A 754 31.48 1.06 23.25
N ASN A 755 31.19 2.06 24.08
CA ASN A 755 32.15 2.63 25.03
C ASN A 755 32.13 1.93 26.41
N THR A 756 31.32 0.89 26.59
CA THR A 756 31.22 0.17 27.88
C THR A 756 32.30 -0.88 28.07
N GLY A 757 32.95 -1.32 26.98
CA GLY A 757 33.88 -2.45 26.99
C GLY A 757 33.22 -3.82 27.17
N ILE A 758 31.90 -3.89 27.26
CA ILE A 758 31.13 -5.13 27.38
C ILE A 758 30.91 -5.71 25.98
N LYS A 759 31.15 -7.02 25.81
CA LYS A 759 30.87 -7.70 24.55
C LYS A 759 29.36 -7.68 24.26
N ALA A 760 29.00 -7.19 23.07
CA ALA A 760 27.61 -7.18 22.60
C ALA A 760 27.46 -8.03 21.34
N VAL A 761 26.47 -8.92 21.32
CA VAL A 761 26.14 -9.75 20.16
C VAL A 761 24.70 -9.52 19.72
N CYS A 762 24.43 -9.57 18.42
CA CYS A 762 23.10 -9.35 17.86
C CYS A 762 22.70 -10.45 16.87
N ALA A 763 21.41 -10.77 16.82
CA ALA A 763 20.84 -11.76 15.91
C ALA A 763 20.40 -11.09 14.59
N LEU A 764 21.25 -11.12 13.57
CA LEU A 764 20.96 -10.48 12.29
C LEU A 764 19.99 -11.31 11.44
N ASN A 765 19.06 -10.60 10.79
CA ASN A 765 18.08 -11.17 9.88
C ASN A 765 18.04 -10.45 8.52
N PRO A 766 19.14 -10.48 7.75
CA PRO A 766 19.10 -10.03 6.36
C PRO A 766 18.20 -10.95 5.53
N ILE A 767 17.99 -10.60 4.27
CA ILE A 767 17.25 -11.44 3.33
C ILE A 767 17.99 -12.78 3.16
N MET A 768 17.30 -13.90 3.43
CA MET A 768 17.82 -15.25 3.24
C MET A 768 16.89 -16.02 2.31
N LEU A 769 17.44 -16.65 1.26
CA LEU A 769 16.64 -17.40 0.28
C LEU A 769 16.79 -18.91 0.45
N ASP A 770 18.03 -19.41 0.52
CA ASP A 770 18.31 -20.85 0.63
C ASP A 770 18.62 -21.32 2.06
N GLY A 771 19.05 -20.39 2.95
CA GLY A 771 19.53 -20.71 4.29
C GLY A 771 20.82 -21.54 4.34
N THR A 772 21.51 -21.74 3.22
CA THR A 772 22.73 -22.58 3.07
C THR A 772 23.93 -21.81 2.54
N GLY A 773 23.76 -20.55 2.15
CA GLY A 773 24.84 -19.66 1.72
C GLY A 773 25.15 -19.70 0.23
N MET A 774 24.58 -20.63 -0.54
CA MET A 774 24.88 -20.80 -1.97
C MET A 774 24.44 -19.60 -2.83
N CYS A 775 23.33 -18.95 -2.49
CA CYS A 775 22.78 -17.82 -3.22
C CYS A 775 23.47 -16.48 -2.93
N GLY A 776 24.16 -16.38 -1.78
CA GLY A 776 24.78 -15.14 -1.32
C GLY A 776 23.82 -13.97 -1.03
N ALA A 777 22.51 -14.23 -0.90
CA ALA A 777 21.53 -13.19 -0.54
C ALA A 777 21.73 -12.67 0.91
N CYS A 778 22.13 -13.56 1.82
CA CYS A 778 22.31 -13.27 3.25
C CYS A 778 23.67 -12.59 3.59
N ARG A 779 24.45 -12.18 2.57
CA ARG A 779 25.78 -11.56 2.78
C ARG A 779 25.67 -10.23 3.51
N ILE A 780 26.65 -9.96 4.37
CA ILE A 780 26.78 -8.75 5.19
C ILE A 780 28.27 -8.53 5.54
N SER A 781 28.66 -7.29 5.84
CA SER A 781 30.01 -6.96 6.32
C SER A 781 30.08 -6.94 7.84
N ILE A 782 31.02 -7.71 8.39
CA ILE A 782 31.34 -7.78 9.83
C ILE A 782 32.84 -7.52 9.98
N GLY A 783 33.21 -6.41 10.62
CA GLY A 783 34.63 -6.07 10.86
C GLY A 783 35.44 -5.84 9.57
N GLY A 784 34.77 -5.47 8.48
CA GLY A 784 35.39 -5.31 7.16
C GLY A 784 35.47 -6.61 6.33
N GLU A 785 35.02 -7.74 6.87
CA GLU A 785 34.96 -9.02 6.15
C GLU A 785 33.54 -9.35 5.71
N THR A 786 33.38 -9.89 4.50
CA THR A 786 32.09 -10.44 4.06
C THR A 786 31.79 -11.76 4.78
N LYS A 787 30.65 -11.81 5.47
CA LYS A 787 30.08 -13.00 6.11
C LYS A 787 28.69 -13.30 5.54
N PHE A 788 28.24 -14.54 5.72
CA PHE A 788 26.92 -15.02 5.33
C PHE A 788 26.08 -15.27 6.58
N ALA A 789 25.09 -14.42 6.85
CA ALA A 789 24.26 -14.54 8.07
C ALA A 789 23.57 -15.90 8.26
N CYS A 790 23.29 -16.59 7.15
CA CYS A 790 22.64 -17.89 7.14
C CYS A 790 23.58 -19.08 7.43
N VAL A 791 24.90 -18.89 7.34
CA VAL A 791 25.90 -19.95 7.58
C VAL A 791 26.81 -19.58 8.75
N ASP A 792 27.40 -18.38 8.70
CA ASP A 792 28.30 -17.86 9.75
C ASP A 792 27.53 -17.34 10.98
N GLY A 793 26.24 -17.06 10.81
CA GLY A 793 25.37 -16.46 11.83
C GLY A 793 24.24 -17.39 12.30
N PRO A 794 23.16 -16.85 12.89
CA PRO A 794 22.73 -15.44 12.77
C PRO A 794 23.33 -14.48 13.80
N PHE A 795 24.07 -14.95 14.80
CA PHE A 795 24.64 -14.10 15.84
C PHE A 795 26.03 -13.56 15.48
N PHE A 796 26.19 -12.25 15.54
CA PHE A 796 27.45 -11.55 15.25
C PHE A 796 27.80 -10.55 16.34
N ASP A 797 29.06 -10.13 16.41
CA ASP A 797 29.49 -9.00 17.24
C ASP A 797 28.80 -7.72 16.74
N ALA A 798 27.95 -7.14 17.60
CA ALA A 798 27.10 -6.02 17.25
C ALA A 798 27.90 -4.75 16.94
N HIS A 799 29.11 -4.59 17.52
CA HIS A 799 29.98 -3.42 17.33
C HIS A 799 30.71 -3.43 15.99
N GLN A 800 30.76 -4.59 15.32
CA GLN A 800 31.45 -4.81 14.05
C GLN A 800 30.53 -4.82 12.83
N VAL A 801 29.20 -4.76 13.03
CA VAL A 801 28.20 -4.78 11.95
C VAL A 801 28.21 -3.48 11.15
N ASP A 802 28.20 -3.58 9.82
CA ASP A 802 27.82 -2.47 8.94
C ASP A 802 26.29 -2.32 8.90
N TRP A 803 25.76 -1.42 9.72
CA TRP A 803 24.32 -1.21 9.85
C TRP A 803 23.69 -0.49 8.65
N ASP A 804 24.47 0.30 7.91
CA ASP A 804 24.01 0.94 6.68
C ASP A 804 23.82 -0.10 5.57
N GLU A 805 24.77 -1.03 5.41
CA GLU A 805 24.62 -2.16 4.50
C GLU A 805 23.38 -3.02 4.86
N VAL A 806 23.21 -3.38 6.15
CA VAL A 806 22.06 -4.18 6.60
C VAL A 806 20.74 -3.48 6.26
N ARG A 807 20.66 -2.15 6.42
CA ARG A 807 19.48 -1.36 6.02
C ARG A 807 19.22 -1.48 4.52
N ASP A 808 20.21 -1.13 3.70
CA ASP A 808 20.04 -1.02 2.25
C ASP A 808 19.69 -2.38 1.63
N ARG A 809 20.31 -3.46 2.11
CA ARG A 809 20.03 -4.82 1.64
C ARG A 809 18.62 -5.29 1.97
N ARG A 810 18.05 -4.89 3.11
CA ARG A 810 16.67 -5.26 3.48
C ARG A 810 15.63 -4.54 2.62
N GLU A 811 15.97 -3.41 2.01
CA GLU A 811 15.06 -2.65 1.15
C GLU A 811 15.09 -3.09 -0.32
N ALA A 812 15.98 -4.00 -0.71
CA ALA A 812 16.24 -4.37 -2.10
C ALA A 812 15.00 -4.81 -2.91
N TYR A 813 14.02 -5.44 -2.26
CA TYR A 813 12.78 -5.93 -2.92
C TYR A 813 11.53 -5.14 -2.49
N SER A 814 11.72 -3.92 -1.96
CA SER A 814 10.61 -3.15 -1.40
C SER A 814 9.53 -2.83 -2.43
N ALA A 815 9.89 -2.66 -3.70
CA ALA A 815 8.95 -2.31 -4.78
C ALA A 815 8.15 -3.53 -5.24
N GLU A 816 8.81 -4.67 -5.40
CA GLU A 816 8.21 -5.96 -5.76
C GLU A 816 7.24 -6.43 -4.68
N GLU A 817 7.59 -6.26 -3.40
CA GLU A 817 6.71 -6.58 -2.28
C GLU A 817 5.39 -5.78 -2.30
N ILE A 818 5.46 -4.49 -2.68
CA ILE A 818 4.28 -3.63 -2.82
C ILE A 818 3.37 -4.14 -3.94
N GLN A 819 3.96 -4.53 -5.08
CA GLN A 819 3.19 -5.11 -6.18
C GLN A 819 2.55 -6.42 -5.73
N ALA A 820 3.33 -7.33 -5.14
CA ALA A 820 2.87 -8.65 -4.73
C ALA A 820 1.73 -8.60 -3.69
N ILE A 821 1.83 -7.73 -2.68
CA ILE A 821 0.80 -7.61 -1.64
C ILE A 821 -0.51 -7.01 -2.18
N SER A 822 -0.43 -6.18 -3.23
CA SER A 822 -1.60 -5.52 -3.83
C SER A 822 -2.50 -6.49 -4.59
N PHE A 823 -1.96 -7.62 -5.05
CA PHE A 823 -2.71 -8.69 -5.73
C PHE A 823 -3.19 -9.79 -4.77
N THR A 824 -3.00 -9.64 -3.46
CA THR A 824 -3.59 -10.59 -2.51
C THR A 824 -5.10 -10.41 -2.47
N MET A 825 -5.83 -11.52 -2.59
CA MET A 825 -7.29 -11.46 -2.50
C MET A 825 -7.70 -10.85 -1.16
N PRO A 826 -8.78 -10.04 -1.13
CA PRO A 826 -9.37 -9.60 0.12
C PRO A 826 -9.58 -10.81 1.02
N SER A 827 -8.97 -10.78 2.20
CA SER A 827 -9.13 -11.85 3.19
C SER A 827 -10.57 -11.82 3.68
N THR A 828 -11.42 -12.68 3.14
CA THR A 828 -12.77 -12.95 3.67
C THR A 828 -12.70 -13.64 5.04
N THR A 829 -11.53 -14.17 5.41
CA THR A 829 -11.29 -15.02 6.59
C THR A 829 -10.98 -14.29 7.90
N VAL A 830 -11.33 -13.00 8.04
CA VAL A 830 -11.27 -12.30 9.35
C VAL A 830 -12.68 -12.06 9.91
N GLN A 831 -13.58 -13.03 9.75
CA GLN A 831 -14.64 -13.25 10.73
C GLN A 831 -14.21 -14.37 11.67
N GLY A 832 -13.12 -14.15 12.39
CA GLY A 832 -12.85 -14.93 13.59
C GLY A 832 -13.82 -14.48 14.65
N GLU A 833 -14.71 -15.37 15.09
CA GLU A 833 -15.41 -15.24 16.37
C GLU A 833 -14.34 -15.04 17.46
N HIS A 834 -14.07 -13.80 17.84
CA HIS A 834 -13.32 -13.56 19.05
C HIS A 834 -14.26 -13.91 20.21
N HIS A 835 -14.06 -15.10 20.79
CA HIS A 835 -14.44 -15.33 22.16
C HIS A 835 -13.85 -14.19 22.99
N HIS A 836 -14.73 -13.34 23.53
CA HIS A 836 -14.36 -12.38 24.54
C HIS A 836 -13.73 -13.14 25.71
N HIS A 837 -12.41 -13.32 25.71
CA HIS A 837 -11.70 -13.57 26.95
C HIS A 837 -11.94 -12.34 27.80
N HIS A 838 -12.83 -12.49 28.79
CA HIS A 838 -12.94 -11.59 29.91
C HIS A 838 -11.53 -11.31 30.43
N CYS A 839 -11.02 -10.09 30.19
CA CYS A 839 -9.90 -9.55 30.95
C CYS A 839 -10.32 -9.66 32.41
N SER A 840 -9.66 -10.50 33.19
CA SER A 840 -9.83 -10.65 34.64
C SER A 840 -9.31 -9.42 35.41
N CYS A 841 -9.52 -8.24 34.83
CA CYS A 841 -8.96 -6.96 35.23
C CYS A 841 -9.99 -6.14 36.02
N MET A 842 -11.23 -6.66 36.17
CA MET A 842 -12.28 -6.08 37.01
C MET A 842 -12.36 -6.68 38.43
N GLU A 843 -11.49 -7.61 38.81
CA GLU A 843 -11.42 -8.12 40.18
C GLU A 843 -10.21 -7.57 40.94
N ARG A 844 -10.11 -6.25 41.05
CA ARG A 844 -9.44 -5.59 42.19
C ARG A 844 -10.21 -4.33 42.54
N GLY A 845 -11.03 -4.45 43.58
CA GLY A 845 -11.46 -3.31 44.39
C GLY A 845 -10.32 -2.78 45.24
#